data_AF-E1WYZ8-F1
#
_entry.id   AF-E1WYZ8-F1
#
_cell.length_a   1.000
_cell.length_b   1.000
_cell.length_c   1.000
_cell.angle_alpha   90.00
_cell.angle_beta   90.00
_cell.angle_gamma   90.00
#
_symmetry.space_group_name_H-M   'P 1'
#
loop_
_entity.id
_entity.type
_entity.pdbx_description
1 polymer ?
#
loop_
_entity_poly.entity_id
_entity_poly.type
_entity_poly.pdbx_seq_one_letter_code
_entity_poly.pdbx_strand_id
1 'polypeptide(L)'
;MNPGKFLLTLFIFIFSCEVFATAPRMQRAKVFADRRKYRVQGHDQYRFKGCEAFNEDRDSYYIFSCNEETFEGPLDNLEKQQYRISKKVFGDNFLRGLRDYTLSSLKENEDNLTKTLNCINSTDPECKEKVENLLQYFKSNLPSYRKIISLSKLHHVGGRGFSFFNIVKDIEHDDLDYEIPEMSDEEYLEARELKDEILYNIKQDSLSQIDEPCIKYDFEFKKKLCPRNIENKIKNEVQKGVERVKEQYIREYNRVTNSDPLLARVNLRGNESDEEILKEVRKQLIDSIAANKKSFEDIKELEDDDDLIDLVKNKAAVDGYLSSLGHSRALCDVSQDLYEDVETSKLMTSLYIGGAAIVGGGVCLGTFGFGCALGVAIAAESVDLYLQQSELNESRQSFASGIGSLDRVESARSDRDMALAFVAIGSSGHLLKPVARVARGSYRASRQSVDTVYEDFKATKELADLRNYRASYPDSFDNISSLKSKYSEFSLTTPRVNSRWIGNARNSNSSLYLDIENAALKRLNDTLGDKELVTSLTNLHKDVLYKNINELVKKYPQINFDIYSDFKSLRFAFSPKNIPKDIEAKFLKDLDKTYKEANFEFAKMVKNLDGLGAEKPAMWFEAGISNTADAAGQAAKRARRITRDGPQIVSFNSVRSMMDDDIIAINKFNDGLSSGVLSNTDLVQNLPSGKKILSLNAIETIRKSIGKYKQDMVDEISKKSNGLSHSAVKDSLDAKEVQAQFAKKFGVELDTSESIRLVQHVNQLDGLTPGLWQESRVIASLDRATFGGFSGDVTGMGARNIQQVAVDIAESTSQSADDILAATRRGEQRVTETFNEIKDNFTNTVKEALDKRSIPYSSKCSGDDCVVIPKVALSKKDELEIIEAFRKQDNPSQYRLSFIPPGIDESKRTLMATHGELVEKEFRKEVVGVGVGKISQQKLSNITLGTRMPSSSDGNIDLYVGLGREVRLSESELQILREAHKKAIDKVNRELSSEGRDAISYKGGATEIIE
;
A
#
# COMPACT_ATOMS: atom_id res chain seq x y z
N MET A 1 -82.78 17.48 19.56
CA MET A 1 -81.59 16.63 19.40
C MET A 1 -80.58 16.99 20.48
N ASN A 2 -80.04 16.02 21.21
CA ASN A 2 -79.14 16.28 22.35
C ASN A 2 -77.70 16.53 21.82
N PRO A 3 -77.12 17.72 22.03
CA PRO A 3 -75.81 18.09 21.47
C PRO A 3 -74.69 17.16 21.94
N GLY A 4 -74.80 16.54 23.11
CA GLY A 4 -73.82 15.56 23.60
C GLY A 4 -73.81 14.25 22.79
N LYS A 5 -74.96 13.80 22.29
CA LYS A 5 -75.01 12.60 21.42
C LYS A 5 -74.49 12.92 20.02
N PHE A 6 -74.70 14.14 19.51
CA PHE A 6 -74.16 14.53 18.22
C PHE A 6 -72.63 14.65 18.26
N LEU A 7 -72.07 15.27 19.30
CA LEU A 7 -70.62 15.37 19.51
C LEU A 7 -69.97 14.01 19.72
N LEU A 8 -70.56 13.12 20.53
CA LEU A 8 -70.02 11.77 20.73
C LEU A 8 -70.05 10.94 19.43
N THR A 9 -71.13 11.05 18.65
CA THR A 9 -71.23 10.35 17.36
C THR A 9 -70.26 10.94 16.34
N LEU A 10 -70.08 12.26 16.31
CA LEU A 10 -69.08 12.94 15.47
C LEU A 10 -67.65 12.56 15.89
N PHE A 11 -67.38 12.44 17.19
CA PHE A 11 -66.08 12.04 17.72
C PHE A 11 -65.77 10.59 17.35
N ILE A 12 -66.74 9.67 17.55
CA ILE A 12 -66.60 8.26 17.14
C ILE A 12 -66.39 8.17 15.62
N PHE A 13 -67.09 8.99 14.83
CA PHE A 13 -66.98 9.00 13.37
C PHE A 13 -65.65 9.58 12.87
N ILE A 14 -65.11 10.63 13.50
CA ILE A 14 -63.79 11.21 13.17
C ILE A 14 -62.68 10.25 13.59
N PHE A 15 -62.75 9.67 14.79
CA PHE A 15 -61.75 8.72 15.27
C PHE A 15 -61.73 7.43 14.44
N SER A 16 -62.90 6.92 14.05
CA SER A 16 -62.97 5.77 13.13
C SER A 16 -62.49 6.14 11.72
N CYS A 17 -62.81 7.32 11.19
CA CYS A 17 -62.28 7.77 9.89
C CYS A 17 -60.74 7.94 9.87
N GLU A 18 -60.10 8.42 10.94
CA GLU A 18 -58.63 8.54 10.99
C GLU A 18 -57.92 7.19 11.19
N VAL A 19 -58.51 6.28 11.99
CA VAL A 19 -58.01 4.90 12.14
C VAL A 19 -58.19 4.12 10.83
N PHE A 20 -59.30 4.31 10.11
CA PHE A 20 -59.52 3.71 8.78
C PHE A 20 -58.75 4.39 7.64
N ALA A 21 -58.24 5.62 7.82
CA ALA A 21 -57.36 6.27 6.83
C ALA A 21 -55.87 5.94 7.02
N THR A 22 -55.46 5.61 8.25
CA THR A 22 -54.10 5.16 8.58
C THR A 22 -53.91 3.66 8.32
N ALA A 23 -54.93 2.83 8.50
CA ALA A 23 -54.86 1.39 8.23
C ALA A 23 -54.44 1.05 6.77
N PRO A 24 -54.97 1.67 5.69
CA PRO A 24 -54.51 1.42 4.33
C PRO A 24 -53.11 1.94 4.05
N ARG A 25 -52.66 3.00 4.73
CA ARG A 25 -51.27 3.51 4.64
C ARG A 25 -50.29 2.59 5.35
N MET A 26 -50.64 2.09 6.54
CA MET A 26 -49.88 1.06 7.25
C MET A 26 -49.88 -0.27 6.49
N GLN A 27 -51.01 -0.66 5.89
CA GLN A 27 -51.10 -1.88 5.08
C GLN A 27 -50.33 -1.73 3.76
N ARG A 28 -50.31 -0.55 3.12
CA ARG A 28 -49.42 -0.27 1.98
C ARG A 28 -47.95 -0.21 2.40
N ALA A 29 -47.61 0.35 3.56
CA ALA A 29 -46.24 0.34 4.09
C ALA A 29 -45.78 -1.08 4.43
N LYS A 30 -46.66 -1.90 5.01
CA LYS A 30 -46.44 -3.32 5.29
C LYS A 30 -46.34 -4.15 4.01
N VAL A 31 -47.17 -3.89 3.00
CA VAL A 31 -47.07 -4.51 1.66
C VAL A 31 -45.81 -4.03 0.91
N PHE A 32 -45.36 -2.79 1.11
CA PHE A 32 -44.10 -2.29 0.57
C PHE A 32 -42.88 -2.90 1.28
N ALA A 33 -42.96 -3.11 2.61
CA ALA A 33 -41.96 -3.82 3.40
C ALA A 33 -41.91 -5.31 3.02
N ASP A 34 -43.06 -5.97 2.90
CA ASP A 34 -43.17 -7.35 2.42
C ASP A 34 -42.68 -7.49 0.97
N ARG A 35 -42.89 -6.50 0.11
CA ARG A 35 -42.33 -6.49 -1.26
C ARG A 35 -40.80 -6.31 -1.28
N ARG A 36 -40.20 -5.65 -0.28
CA ARG A 36 -38.73 -5.62 -0.11
C ARG A 36 -38.19 -6.93 0.44
N LYS A 37 -38.95 -7.63 1.29
CA LYS A 37 -38.61 -8.95 1.83
C LYS A 37 -38.26 -10.00 0.76
N TYR A 38 -38.75 -9.81 -0.48
CA TYR A 38 -38.47 -10.69 -1.63
C TYR A 38 -37.66 -10.04 -2.76
N ARG A 39 -37.22 -8.79 -2.61
CA ARG A 39 -36.37 -8.08 -3.57
C ARG A 39 -34.94 -8.12 -3.06
N VAL A 40 -34.12 -8.99 -3.65
CA VAL A 40 -32.72 -9.09 -3.25
C VAL A 40 -31.92 -8.04 -4.01
N GLN A 41 -31.65 -6.92 -3.33
CA GLN A 41 -30.67 -5.92 -3.74
C GLN A 41 -29.54 -6.00 -2.71
N GLY A 42 -28.29 -5.98 -3.18
CA GLY A 42 -27.15 -5.80 -2.29
C GLY A 42 -27.08 -4.33 -1.84
N HIS A 43 -26.34 -4.08 -0.77
CA HIS A 43 -26.13 -2.71 -0.29
C HIS A 43 -25.04 -1.98 -1.09
N ASP A 44 -25.25 -0.69 -1.33
CA ASP A 44 -24.23 0.19 -1.95
C ASP A 44 -23.14 0.59 -0.93
N GLN A 45 -23.43 0.46 0.37
CA GLN A 45 -22.52 0.79 1.47
C GLN A 45 -22.73 -0.17 2.64
N TYR A 46 -21.65 -0.82 3.10
CA TYR A 46 -21.67 -1.65 4.31
C TYR A 46 -21.06 -0.90 5.51
N ARG A 47 -21.58 -1.19 6.72
CA ARG A 47 -21.10 -0.62 8.00
C ARG A 47 -20.06 -1.48 8.71
N PHE A 48 -19.87 -2.71 8.25
CA PHE A 48 -18.96 -3.71 8.80
C PHE A 48 -17.67 -3.71 7.99
N LYS A 49 -16.52 -3.61 8.67
CA LYS A 49 -15.23 -3.37 8.04
C LYS A 49 -14.86 -4.48 7.05
N GLY A 50 -15.19 -5.72 7.39
CA GLY A 50 -14.97 -6.88 6.52
C GLY A 50 -15.81 -6.88 5.24
N CYS A 51 -16.88 -6.10 5.20
CA CYS A 51 -17.83 -6.02 4.10
C CYS A 51 -17.63 -4.82 3.18
N GLU A 52 -16.76 -3.87 3.55
CA GLU A 52 -16.46 -2.68 2.74
C GLU A 52 -15.86 -3.02 1.37
N ALA A 53 -15.26 -4.21 1.23
CA ALA A 53 -14.76 -4.73 -0.05
C ALA A 53 -15.86 -4.88 -1.12
N PHE A 54 -17.13 -4.95 -0.72
CA PHE A 54 -18.27 -5.08 -1.64
C PHE A 54 -18.91 -3.73 -2.01
N ASN A 55 -18.32 -2.59 -1.62
CA ASN A 55 -18.84 -1.24 -1.90
C ASN A 55 -18.67 -0.80 -3.38
N GLU A 56 -17.88 -1.49 -4.22
CA GLU A 56 -17.49 -0.99 -5.56
C GLU A 56 -17.73 -1.94 -6.76
N ASP A 57 -18.32 -3.13 -6.60
CA ASP A 57 -18.44 -4.08 -7.72
C ASP A 57 -19.43 -3.62 -8.81
N ARG A 58 -18.92 -3.47 -10.04
CA ARG A 58 -19.70 -3.28 -11.27
C ARG A 58 -20.04 -4.64 -11.90
N ASP A 59 -21.30 -4.82 -12.28
CA ASP A 59 -21.81 -6.03 -12.94
C ASP A 59 -20.97 -6.42 -14.18
N SER A 60 -20.45 -7.65 -14.22
CA SER A 60 -19.65 -8.20 -15.33
C SER A 60 -20.51 -9.08 -16.26
N TYR A 61 -20.27 -9.06 -17.58
CA TYR A 61 -21.01 -9.85 -18.59
C TYR A 61 -20.14 -10.95 -19.23
N TYR A 62 -20.76 -12.01 -19.76
CA TYR A 62 -20.11 -13.03 -20.61
C TYR A 62 -20.93 -13.30 -21.88
N ILE A 63 -20.30 -13.91 -22.90
CA ILE A 63 -20.92 -14.43 -24.13
C ILE A 63 -20.48 -15.88 -24.30
N PHE A 64 -21.42 -16.78 -24.62
CA PHE A 64 -21.12 -18.15 -25.06
C PHE A 64 -21.87 -18.46 -26.35
N SER A 65 -21.23 -19.22 -27.26
CA SER A 65 -21.88 -19.74 -28.46
C SER A 65 -21.93 -21.27 -28.43
N CYS A 66 -23.05 -21.82 -28.90
CA CYS A 66 -23.19 -23.25 -29.18
C CYS A 66 -23.97 -23.40 -30.48
N ASN A 67 -23.39 -24.11 -31.44
CA ASN A 67 -24.01 -24.45 -32.73
C ASN A 67 -24.71 -23.27 -33.42
N GLU A 68 -23.93 -22.23 -33.74
CA GLU A 68 -24.33 -21.05 -34.52
C GLU A 68 -25.41 -20.14 -33.91
N GLU A 69 -25.91 -20.44 -32.71
CA GLU A 69 -26.73 -19.51 -31.92
C GLU A 69 -25.91 -18.90 -30.77
N THR A 70 -25.96 -17.56 -30.70
CA THR A 70 -25.35 -16.75 -29.64
C THR A 70 -26.42 -16.45 -28.60
N PHE A 71 -26.21 -16.87 -27.35
CA PHE A 71 -27.07 -16.52 -26.24
C PHE A 71 -26.43 -15.39 -25.42
N GLU A 72 -27.15 -14.28 -25.31
CA GLU A 72 -26.78 -13.15 -24.44
C GLU A 72 -27.69 -13.15 -23.21
N GLY A 73 -27.11 -13.27 -22.01
CA GLY A 73 -27.86 -13.20 -20.76
C GLY A 73 -26.94 -12.99 -19.55
N PRO A 74 -27.37 -12.23 -18.52
CA PRO A 74 -26.53 -11.92 -17.37
C PRO A 74 -26.35 -13.15 -16.44
N LEU A 75 -25.11 -13.36 -15.93
CA LEU A 75 -24.70 -14.42 -14.99
C LEU A 75 -25.57 -14.44 -13.72
N ASP A 76 -26.06 -13.24 -13.39
CA ASP A 76 -27.09 -12.92 -12.42
C ASP A 76 -28.22 -13.93 -12.24
N ASN A 77 -28.72 -14.64 -13.26
CA ASN A 77 -29.89 -15.49 -13.04
C ASN A 77 -29.58 -16.78 -12.27
N LEU A 78 -28.37 -17.34 -12.41
CA LEU A 78 -27.94 -18.50 -11.63
C LEU A 78 -27.36 -18.05 -10.29
N GLU A 79 -26.53 -17.00 -10.32
CA GLU A 79 -25.95 -16.40 -9.11
C GLU A 79 -27.01 -15.80 -8.20
N LYS A 80 -28.07 -15.15 -8.71
CA LYS A 80 -29.20 -14.68 -7.90
C LYS A 80 -29.95 -15.82 -7.24
N GLN A 81 -30.04 -17.00 -7.85
CA GLN A 81 -30.69 -18.15 -7.19
C GLN A 81 -29.80 -18.75 -6.09
N GLN A 82 -28.50 -18.92 -6.35
CA GLN A 82 -27.54 -19.36 -5.33
C GLN A 82 -27.45 -18.34 -4.17
N TYR A 83 -27.33 -17.06 -4.49
CA TYR A 83 -27.33 -15.94 -3.55
C TYR A 83 -28.63 -15.84 -2.76
N ARG A 84 -29.81 -16.09 -3.36
CA ARG A 84 -31.11 -16.18 -2.64
C ARG A 84 -31.12 -17.33 -1.63
N ILE A 85 -30.61 -18.49 -2.02
CA ILE A 85 -30.52 -19.66 -1.13
C ILE A 85 -29.55 -19.36 0.01
N SER A 86 -28.35 -18.87 -0.29
CA SER A 86 -27.34 -18.50 0.71
C SER A 86 -27.85 -17.40 1.65
N LYS A 87 -28.44 -16.31 1.13
CA LYS A 87 -29.02 -15.23 1.95
C LYS A 87 -30.10 -15.74 2.89
N LYS A 88 -30.96 -16.67 2.44
CA LYS A 88 -31.98 -17.30 3.28
C LYS A 88 -31.36 -18.21 4.35
N VAL A 89 -30.44 -19.10 3.97
CA VAL A 89 -29.78 -20.02 4.91
C VAL A 89 -28.98 -19.26 5.97
N PHE A 90 -28.27 -18.20 5.58
CA PHE A 90 -27.58 -17.32 6.51
C PHE A 90 -28.56 -16.54 7.36
N GLY A 91 -29.58 -15.90 6.78
CA GLY A 91 -30.61 -15.18 7.54
C GLY A 91 -31.28 -16.02 8.62
N ASP A 92 -31.63 -17.27 8.32
CA ASP A 92 -32.32 -18.18 9.25
C ASP A 92 -31.44 -18.63 10.44
N ASN A 93 -30.10 -18.50 10.35
CA ASN A 93 -29.17 -18.97 11.39
C ASN A 93 -28.20 -17.90 11.91
N PHE A 94 -28.20 -16.70 11.33
CA PHE A 94 -27.18 -15.68 11.59
C PHE A 94 -27.15 -15.25 13.06
N LEU A 95 -28.32 -14.93 13.63
CA LEU A 95 -28.44 -14.43 14.99
C LEU A 95 -28.02 -15.47 16.04
N ARG A 96 -28.40 -16.73 15.85
CA ARG A 96 -27.99 -17.84 16.72
C ARG A 96 -26.50 -18.12 16.62
N GLY A 97 -25.95 -18.12 15.40
CA GLY A 97 -24.51 -18.29 15.20
C GLY A 97 -23.70 -17.12 15.76
N LEU A 98 -24.18 -15.89 15.65
CA LEU A 98 -23.58 -14.70 16.25
C LEU A 98 -23.59 -14.79 17.79
N ARG A 99 -24.69 -15.26 18.39
CA ARG A 99 -24.76 -15.52 19.84
C ARG A 99 -23.73 -16.55 20.27
N ASP A 100 -23.70 -17.70 19.61
CA ASP A 100 -22.81 -18.80 19.98
C ASP A 100 -21.33 -18.40 19.82
N TYR A 101 -21.00 -17.63 18.76
CA TYR A 101 -19.69 -17.00 18.58
C TYR A 101 -19.36 -16.03 19.73
N THR A 102 -20.30 -15.16 20.10
CA THR A 102 -20.10 -14.16 21.15
C THR A 102 -19.90 -14.82 22.52
N LEU A 103 -20.68 -15.86 22.85
CA LEU A 103 -20.52 -16.65 24.07
C LEU A 103 -19.17 -17.37 24.11
N SER A 104 -18.73 -17.93 22.99
CA SER A 104 -17.40 -18.56 22.88
C SER A 104 -16.28 -17.54 23.10
N SER A 105 -16.39 -16.36 22.49
CA SER A 105 -15.41 -15.26 22.62
C SER A 105 -15.33 -14.73 24.06
N LEU A 106 -16.47 -14.53 24.72
CA LEU A 106 -16.53 -14.12 26.12
C LEU A 106 -15.84 -15.14 27.04
N LYS A 107 -16.11 -16.43 26.83
CA LYS A 107 -15.48 -17.52 27.60
C LYS A 107 -13.97 -17.57 27.40
N GLU A 108 -13.49 -17.47 26.15
CA GLU A 108 -12.06 -17.42 25.86
C GLU A 108 -11.39 -16.20 26.52
N ASN A 109 -12.05 -15.04 26.47
CA ASN A 109 -11.58 -13.83 27.13
C ASN A 109 -11.54 -14.00 28.67
N GLU A 110 -12.54 -14.63 29.28
CA GLU A 110 -12.55 -14.92 30.72
C GLU A 110 -11.35 -15.81 31.12
N ASP A 111 -11.10 -16.88 30.34
CA ASP A 111 -9.97 -17.79 30.55
C ASP A 111 -8.63 -17.04 30.45
N ASN A 112 -8.48 -16.14 29.46
CA ASN A 112 -7.27 -15.34 29.28
C ASN A 112 -7.06 -14.33 30.41
N LEU A 113 -8.11 -13.62 30.84
CA LEU A 113 -8.06 -12.70 31.98
C LEU A 113 -7.71 -13.45 33.28
N THR A 114 -8.31 -14.62 33.50
CA THR A 114 -8.06 -15.46 34.68
C THR A 114 -6.63 -15.99 34.70
N LYS A 115 -6.09 -16.42 33.55
CA LYS A 115 -4.68 -16.84 33.42
C LYS A 115 -3.74 -15.69 33.76
N THR A 116 -3.99 -14.49 33.24
CA THR A 116 -3.18 -13.30 33.56
C THR A 116 -3.25 -12.96 35.05
N LEU A 117 -4.45 -12.98 35.64
CA LEU A 117 -4.64 -12.76 37.07
C LEU A 117 -3.90 -13.80 37.94
N ASN A 118 -3.92 -15.07 37.53
CA ASN A 118 -3.20 -16.14 38.20
C ASN A 118 -1.68 -15.95 38.08
N CYS A 119 -1.18 -15.53 36.91
CA CYS A 119 0.24 -15.24 36.74
C CYS A 119 0.74 -14.10 37.62
N ILE A 120 -0.05 -13.05 37.83
CA ILE A 120 0.29 -11.96 38.76
C ILE A 120 0.49 -12.47 40.20
N ASN A 121 -0.19 -13.55 40.59
CA ASN A 121 -0.07 -14.15 41.92
C ASN A 121 0.92 -15.33 42.00
N SER A 122 1.53 -15.71 40.88
CA SER A 122 2.40 -16.89 40.78
C SER A 122 3.87 -16.53 40.91
N THR A 123 4.66 -17.45 41.45
CA THR A 123 6.13 -17.38 41.47
C THR A 123 6.79 -18.19 40.35
N ASP A 124 5.98 -18.77 39.45
CA ASP A 124 6.42 -19.55 38.31
C ASP A 124 7.26 -18.71 37.32
N PRO A 125 8.44 -19.19 36.86
CA PRO A 125 9.29 -18.44 35.93
C PRO A 125 8.60 -17.95 34.65
N GLU A 126 7.68 -18.73 34.06
CA GLU A 126 6.94 -18.32 32.86
C GLU A 126 5.96 -17.15 33.17
N CYS A 127 5.34 -17.17 34.35
CA CYS A 127 4.51 -16.06 34.81
C CYS A 127 5.33 -14.84 35.18
N LYS A 128 6.55 -15.00 35.70
CA LYS A 128 7.45 -13.88 36.01
C LYS A 128 7.77 -13.06 34.75
N GLU A 129 8.12 -13.71 33.65
CA GLU A 129 8.36 -13.03 32.37
C GLU A 129 7.11 -12.30 31.86
N LYS A 130 5.93 -12.93 31.94
CA LYS A 130 4.66 -12.29 31.56
C LYS A 130 4.34 -11.06 32.41
N VAL A 131 4.61 -11.11 33.71
CA VAL A 131 4.42 -9.99 34.64
C VAL A 131 5.40 -8.85 34.35
N GLU A 132 6.67 -9.17 34.06
CA GLU A 132 7.67 -8.16 33.66
C GLU A 132 7.28 -7.46 32.36
N ASN A 133 6.81 -8.22 31.36
CA ASN A 133 6.31 -7.66 30.09
C ASN A 133 5.08 -6.76 30.31
N LEU A 134 4.16 -7.18 31.19
CA LEU A 134 2.97 -6.40 31.54
C LEU A 134 3.33 -5.08 32.25
N LEU A 135 4.29 -5.12 33.17
CA LEU A 135 4.81 -3.93 33.84
C LEU A 135 5.43 -2.96 32.82
N GLN A 136 6.32 -3.45 31.96
CA GLN A 136 6.95 -2.64 30.93
C GLN A 136 5.92 -2.04 29.96
N TYR A 137 4.89 -2.81 29.62
CA TYR A 137 3.77 -2.34 28.81
C TYR A 137 3.07 -1.13 29.45
N PHE A 138 2.64 -1.21 30.71
CA PHE A 138 1.95 -0.08 31.35
C PHE A 138 2.85 1.14 31.51
N LYS A 139 4.11 0.96 31.92
CA LYS A 139 5.08 2.06 32.09
C LYS A 139 5.32 2.83 30.80
N SER A 140 5.33 2.14 29.66
CA SER A 140 5.57 2.77 28.36
C SER A 140 4.32 3.36 27.72
N ASN A 141 3.16 2.71 27.88
CA ASN A 141 1.95 3.09 27.17
C ASN A 141 1.07 4.10 27.91
N LEU A 142 1.04 4.11 29.25
CA LEU A 142 0.22 5.07 30.01
C LEU A 142 0.59 6.54 29.76
N PRO A 143 1.87 6.96 29.75
CA PRO A 143 2.26 8.33 29.39
C PRO A 143 1.84 8.70 27.97
N SER A 144 2.04 7.79 27.01
CA SER A 144 1.70 7.99 25.61
C SER A 144 0.20 8.13 25.40
N TYR A 145 -0.59 7.32 26.10
CA TYR A 145 -2.04 7.36 26.07
C TYR A 145 -2.61 8.69 26.61
N ARG A 146 -2.08 9.20 27.72
CA ARG A 146 -2.46 10.52 28.24
C ARG A 146 -2.12 11.67 27.29
N LYS A 147 -0.96 11.60 26.61
CA LYS A 147 -0.60 12.58 25.57
C LYS A 147 -1.62 12.58 24.42
N ILE A 148 -2.09 11.40 23.99
CA ILE A 148 -3.13 11.27 22.97
C ILE A 148 -4.44 11.94 23.42
N ILE A 149 -4.88 11.70 24.67
CA ILE A 149 -6.08 12.33 25.25
C ILE A 149 -5.91 13.86 25.33
N SER A 150 -4.76 14.35 25.76
CA SER A 150 -4.52 15.79 25.85
C SER A 150 -4.57 16.48 24.48
N LEU A 151 -4.05 15.81 23.44
CA LEU A 151 -4.07 16.30 22.05
C LEU A 151 -5.43 16.15 21.37
N SER A 152 -6.25 15.16 21.75
CA SER A 152 -7.65 15.07 21.28
C SER A 152 -8.51 16.22 21.83
N LYS A 153 -8.12 16.80 22.97
CA LYS A 153 -8.74 17.96 23.62
C LYS A 153 -8.10 19.31 23.26
N LEU A 154 -7.38 19.37 22.15
CA LEU A 154 -6.83 20.62 21.61
C LEU A 154 -7.95 21.64 21.38
N HIS A 155 -7.88 22.78 22.05
CA HIS A 155 -8.91 23.81 21.97
C HIS A 155 -8.32 25.19 21.72
N HIS A 156 -9.15 26.04 21.09
CA HIS A 156 -8.79 27.41 20.79
C HIS A 156 -9.10 28.32 21.98
N VAL A 157 -8.09 29.00 22.51
CA VAL A 157 -8.22 30.04 23.54
C VAL A 157 -8.10 31.40 22.85
N GLY A 158 -9.15 32.21 22.90
CA GLY A 158 -9.20 33.50 22.18
C GLY A 158 -9.89 34.63 22.96
N GLY A 159 -9.36 35.85 22.78
CA GLY A 159 -9.89 37.10 23.33
C GLY A 159 -9.56 38.31 22.43
N ARG A 160 -9.89 39.53 22.86
CA ARG A 160 -9.54 40.75 22.11
C ARG A 160 -8.02 40.88 22.01
N GLY A 161 -7.45 40.52 20.86
CA GLY A 161 -6.04 40.75 20.51
C GLY A 161 -5.11 39.54 20.62
N PHE A 162 -5.59 38.39 21.08
CA PHE A 162 -4.79 37.16 21.17
C PHE A 162 -5.65 35.92 20.88
N SER A 163 -5.04 34.94 20.23
CA SER A 163 -5.64 33.65 19.87
C SER A 163 -4.49 32.65 19.81
N PHE A 164 -4.62 31.55 20.56
CA PHE A 164 -3.68 30.44 20.53
C PHE A 164 -4.42 29.13 20.81
N PHE A 165 -3.79 28.02 20.46
CA PHE A 165 -4.32 26.69 20.76
C PHE A 165 -3.62 26.14 21.99
N ASN A 166 -4.39 25.51 22.86
CA ASN A 166 -3.91 24.95 24.11
C ASN A 166 -4.40 23.52 24.31
N ILE A 167 -3.64 22.80 25.11
CA ILE A 167 -3.98 21.46 25.60
C ILE A 167 -4.23 21.54 27.10
N VAL A 168 -4.94 20.55 27.65
CA VAL A 168 -5.25 20.48 29.09
C VAL A 168 -4.30 19.51 29.78
N LYS A 169 -3.84 19.90 30.97
CA LYS A 169 -2.99 19.05 31.83
C LYS A 169 -3.84 18.07 32.64
N ASP A 170 -4.94 18.58 33.18
CA ASP A 170 -6.03 17.81 33.76
C ASP A 170 -6.87 17.22 32.62
N ILE A 171 -6.83 15.90 32.50
CA ILE A 171 -7.46 15.14 31.44
C ILE A 171 -8.54 14.27 32.04
N GLU A 172 -9.60 14.05 31.27
CA GLU A 172 -10.70 13.17 31.64
C GLU A 172 -11.08 12.36 30.41
N HIS A 173 -11.63 11.16 30.60
CA HIS A 173 -12.24 10.45 29.48
C HIS A 173 -13.49 11.21 29.05
N ASP A 174 -13.67 11.42 27.74
CA ASP A 174 -14.86 12.12 27.26
C ASP A 174 -16.13 11.31 27.57
N ASP A 175 -16.07 9.97 27.50
CA ASP A 175 -17.27 9.08 27.54
C ASP A 175 -17.23 7.96 28.58
N LEU A 176 -16.12 7.80 29.30
CA LEU A 176 -15.93 6.78 30.32
C LEU A 176 -15.96 7.40 31.71
N ASP A 177 -16.57 6.70 32.68
CA ASP A 177 -16.59 7.13 34.09
C ASP A 177 -15.33 6.69 34.86
N TYR A 178 -14.22 6.46 34.14
CA TYR A 178 -12.96 6.06 34.75
C TYR A 178 -12.15 7.29 35.12
N GLU A 179 -11.56 7.26 36.31
CA GLU A 179 -10.60 8.28 36.74
C GLU A 179 -9.26 8.06 36.03
N ILE A 180 -8.68 9.15 35.53
CA ILE A 180 -7.36 9.18 34.92
C ILE A 180 -6.54 10.26 35.62
N PRO A 181 -5.28 9.98 36.02
CA PRO A 181 -4.51 10.95 36.76
C PRO A 181 -4.05 12.08 35.83
N GLU A 182 -3.96 13.29 36.40
CA GLU A 182 -3.34 14.45 35.73
C GLU A 182 -1.94 14.07 35.23
N MET A 183 -1.60 14.54 34.02
CA MET A 183 -0.27 14.35 33.44
C MET A 183 0.83 14.89 34.36
N SER A 184 2.00 14.25 34.35
CA SER A 184 3.18 14.82 35.00
C SER A 184 3.60 16.13 34.31
N ASP A 185 4.44 16.95 34.97
CA ASP A 185 4.95 18.17 34.35
C ASP A 185 5.81 17.87 33.12
N GLU A 186 6.54 16.75 33.13
CA GLU A 186 7.35 16.26 32.01
C GLU A 186 6.46 15.81 30.84
N GLU A 187 5.44 15.01 31.10
CA GLU A 187 4.46 14.57 30.08
C GLU A 187 3.73 15.75 29.45
N TYR A 188 3.33 16.73 30.27
CA TYR A 188 2.66 17.93 29.78
C TYR A 188 3.60 18.81 28.95
N LEU A 189 4.88 18.89 29.32
CA LEU A 189 5.89 19.60 28.54
C LEU A 189 6.08 18.93 27.17
N GLU A 190 6.25 17.61 27.13
CA GLU A 190 6.35 16.85 25.88
C GLU A 190 5.11 17.03 24.99
N ALA A 191 3.92 16.92 25.58
CA ALA A 191 2.66 17.13 24.86
C ALA A 191 2.56 18.56 24.30
N ARG A 192 3.03 19.55 25.06
CA ARG A 192 3.04 20.96 24.65
C ARG A 192 4.03 21.21 23.52
N GLU A 193 5.22 20.64 23.58
CA GLU A 193 6.23 20.73 22.52
C GLU A 193 5.70 20.10 21.23
N LEU A 194 5.11 18.90 21.30
CA LEU A 194 4.47 18.25 20.16
C LEU A 194 3.32 19.08 19.59
N LYS A 195 2.50 19.68 20.45
CA LYS A 195 1.43 20.60 20.03
C LYS A 195 2.00 21.84 19.34
N ASP A 196 3.03 22.47 19.88
CA ASP A 196 3.66 23.65 19.28
C ASP A 196 4.29 23.31 17.91
N GLU A 197 4.85 22.11 17.76
CA GLU A 197 5.35 21.57 16.49
C GLU A 197 4.22 21.36 15.46
N ILE A 198 3.12 20.72 15.87
CA ILE A 198 1.91 20.53 15.05
C ILE A 198 1.38 21.89 14.54
N LEU A 199 1.24 22.87 15.45
CA LEU A 199 0.75 24.21 15.11
C LEU A 199 1.68 24.94 14.16
N TYR A 200 2.99 24.79 14.36
CA TYR A 200 3.98 25.34 13.46
C TYR A 200 3.81 24.75 12.06
N ASN A 201 3.75 23.42 11.92
CA ASN A 201 3.61 22.74 10.64
C ASN A 201 2.32 23.12 9.90
N ILE A 202 1.17 23.11 10.60
CA ILE A 202 -0.12 23.55 10.04
C ILE A 202 -0.04 24.99 9.50
N LYS A 203 0.66 25.86 10.24
CA LYS A 203 0.86 27.25 9.83
C LYS A 203 1.76 27.35 8.61
N GLN A 204 2.84 26.57 8.53
CA GLN A 204 3.71 26.51 7.35
C GLN A 204 2.94 26.02 6.11
N ASP A 205 2.16 24.95 6.25
CA ASP A 205 1.32 24.42 5.16
C ASP A 205 0.31 25.46 4.69
N SER A 206 -0.40 26.09 5.62
CA SER A 206 -1.37 27.15 5.32
C SER A 206 -0.72 28.33 4.59
N LEU A 207 0.51 28.69 4.94
CA LEU A 207 1.26 29.75 4.28
C LEU A 207 1.74 29.31 2.88
N SER A 208 2.09 28.04 2.69
CA SER A 208 2.50 27.50 1.39
C SER A 208 1.38 27.43 0.34
N GLN A 209 0.13 27.33 0.79
CA GLN A 209 -1.05 27.26 -0.08
C GLN A 209 -1.58 28.65 -0.48
N ILE A 210 -1.04 29.74 0.06
CA ILE A 210 -1.50 31.10 -0.21
C ILE A 210 -0.44 31.83 -1.03
N ASP A 211 -0.69 31.91 -2.34
CA ASP A 211 0.16 32.66 -3.28
C ASP A 211 -0.07 34.17 -3.13
N GLU A 212 0.65 34.79 -2.18
CA GLU A 212 0.56 36.23 -1.89
C GLU A 212 1.95 36.87 -1.67
N PRO A 213 2.27 38.01 -2.33
CA PRO A 213 3.60 38.63 -2.27
C PRO A 213 4.07 39.06 -0.87
N CYS A 214 3.15 39.19 0.08
CA CYS A 214 3.44 39.60 1.45
C CYS A 214 3.93 38.44 2.34
N ILE A 215 3.72 37.20 1.90
CA ILE A 215 4.22 35.97 2.54
C ILE A 215 5.57 35.66 1.88
N LYS A 216 6.67 35.81 2.63
CA LYS A 216 8.02 35.53 2.11
C LYS A 216 8.32 34.02 2.13
N TYR A 217 9.32 33.61 1.36
CA TYR A 217 9.73 32.21 1.09
C TYR A 217 10.14 31.38 2.33
N ASP A 218 10.37 32.04 3.47
CA ASP A 218 10.60 31.45 4.79
C ASP A 218 9.31 31.23 5.60
N PHE A 219 8.15 31.48 4.97
CA PHE A 219 6.83 31.49 5.60
C PHE A 219 6.78 32.43 6.82
N GLU A 220 7.57 33.51 6.81
CA GLU A 220 7.52 34.55 7.84
C GLU A 220 6.38 35.54 7.54
N PHE A 221 5.29 35.46 8.32
CA PHE A 221 4.16 36.38 8.21
C PHE A 221 4.52 37.77 8.75
N LYS A 222 4.80 38.74 7.86
CA LYS A 222 5.06 40.13 8.27
C LYS A 222 3.75 40.91 8.39
N LYS A 223 3.25 41.00 9.62
CA LYS A 223 1.99 41.69 9.98
C LYS A 223 1.84 43.14 9.45
N LYS A 224 2.96 43.83 9.16
CA LYS A 224 2.95 45.19 8.59
C LYS A 224 2.76 45.24 7.07
N LEU A 225 3.05 44.14 6.37
CA LEU A 225 3.02 44.05 4.90
C LEU A 225 1.82 43.26 4.39
N CYS A 226 1.27 42.33 5.19
CA CYS A 226 0.13 41.53 4.78
C CYS A 226 -1.21 42.21 5.04
N PRO A 227 -2.09 42.30 4.02
CA PRO A 227 -3.47 42.72 4.19
C PRO A 227 -4.25 41.86 5.21
N ARG A 228 -5.23 42.46 5.90
CA ARG A 228 -6.05 41.78 6.92
C ARG A 228 -6.84 40.57 6.40
N ASN A 229 -7.27 40.59 5.13
CA ASN A 229 -7.94 39.45 4.50
C ASN A 229 -7.01 38.22 4.38
N ILE A 230 -5.72 38.43 4.11
CA ILE A 230 -4.73 37.33 4.07
C ILE A 230 -4.44 36.81 5.47
N GLU A 231 -4.32 37.69 6.48
CA GLU A 231 -4.23 37.29 7.89
C GLU A 231 -5.42 36.40 8.30
N ASN A 232 -6.64 36.80 7.93
CA ASN A 232 -7.84 36.03 8.22
C ASN A 232 -7.88 34.71 7.45
N LYS A 233 -7.44 34.68 6.19
CA LYS A 233 -7.33 33.46 5.38
C LYS A 233 -6.38 32.46 6.04
N ILE A 234 -5.19 32.91 6.45
CA ILE A 234 -4.21 32.08 7.16
C ILE A 234 -4.81 31.56 8.47
N LYS A 235 -5.45 32.42 9.27
CA LYS A 235 -6.08 31.99 10.54
C LYS A 235 -7.15 30.92 10.31
N ASN A 236 -7.97 31.10 9.28
CA ASN A 236 -9.01 30.13 8.94
C ASN A 236 -8.41 28.80 8.48
N GLU A 237 -7.38 28.81 7.64
CA GLU A 237 -6.72 27.57 7.20
C GLU A 237 -5.97 26.88 8.34
N VAL A 238 -5.32 27.65 9.23
CA VAL A 238 -4.72 27.12 10.45
C VAL A 238 -5.77 26.50 11.36
N GLN A 239 -6.89 27.17 11.57
CA GLN A 239 -7.98 26.64 12.40
C GLN A 239 -8.55 25.35 11.81
N LYS A 240 -8.77 25.29 10.49
CA LYS A 240 -9.19 24.04 9.82
C LYS A 240 -8.14 22.94 9.97
N GLY A 241 -6.86 23.27 9.80
CA GLY A 241 -5.77 22.32 10.00
C GLY A 241 -5.72 21.76 11.41
N VAL A 242 -5.94 22.63 12.41
CA VAL A 242 -5.98 22.22 13.82
C VAL A 242 -7.17 21.33 14.11
N GLU A 243 -8.36 21.67 13.63
CA GLU A 243 -9.55 20.83 13.83
C GLU A 243 -9.37 19.45 13.19
N ARG A 244 -8.72 19.37 12.02
CA ARG A 244 -8.37 18.09 11.38
C ARG A 244 -7.42 17.25 12.25
N VAL A 245 -6.41 17.85 12.87
CA VAL A 245 -5.47 17.13 13.75
C VAL A 245 -6.16 16.69 15.04
N LYS A 246 -7.02 17.54 15.61
CA LYS A 246 -7.83 17.18 16.77
C LYS A 246 -8.71 15.96 16.48
N GLU A 247 -9.43 15.95 15.37
CA GLU A 247 -10.23 14.79 14.93
C GLU A 247 -9.38 13.52 14.75
N GLN A 248 -8.12 13.66 14.30
CA GLN A 248 -7.20 12.54 14.19
C GLN A 248 -6.84 11.97 15.57
N TYR A 249 -6.53 12.81 16.55
CA TYR A 249 -6.22 12.35 17.91
C TYR A 249 -7.45 11.79 18.63
N ILE A 250 -8.67 12.25 18.32
CA ILE A 250 -9.91 11.61 18.76
C ILE A 250 -10.00 10.19 18.20
N ARG A 251 -9.75 9.99 16.90
CA ARG A 251 -9.75 8.63 16.31
C ARG A 251 -8.68 7.73 16.93
N GLU A 252 -7.49 8.26 17.16
CA GLU A 252 -6.40 7.49 17.78
C GLU A 252 -6.72 7.14 19.23
N TYR A 253 -7.30 8.07 19.99
CA TYR A 253 -7.84 7.82 21.32
C TYR A 253 -8.87 6.69 21.29
N ASN A 254 -9.88 6.76 20.42
CA ASN A 254 -10.91 5.71 20.30
C ASN A 254 -10.29 4.37 19.90
N ARG A 255 -9.34 4.37 18.96
CA ARG A 255 -8.63 3.17 18.51
C ARG A 255 -7.88 2.49 19.65
N VAL A 256 -7.04 3.23 20.37
CA VAL A 256 -6.24 2.70 21.48
C VAL A 256 -7.14 2.19 22.60
N THR A 257 -8.16 2.98 22.97
CA THR A 257 -9.15 2.64 24.01
C THR A 257 -9.95 1.38 23.66
N ASN A 258 -10.31 1.18 22.38
CA ASN A 258 -11.02 -0.01 21.93
C ASN A 258 -10.11 -1.25 21.85
N SER A 259 -8.85 -1.08 21.44
CA SER A 259 -7.91 -2.20 21.36
C SER A 259 -7.39 -2.66 22.72
N ASP A 260 -7.35 -1.74 23.69
CA ASP A 260 -6.94 -2.03 25.06
C ASP A 260 -7.82 -1.26 26.06
N PRO A 261 -8.98 -1.83 26.43
CA PRO A 261 -9.85 -1.26 27.45
C PRO A 261 -9.21 -1.20 28.84
N LEU A 262 -8.17 -2.01 29.10
CA LEU A 262 -7.50 -2.04 30.39
C LEU A 262 -6.66 -0.79 30.60
N LEU A 263 -5.97 -0.29 29.56
CA LEU A 263 -5.25 0.99 29.60
C LEU A 263 -6.16 2.17 29.98
N ALA A 264 -7.41 2.18 29.49
CA ALA A 264 -8.39 3.23 29.76
C ALA A 264 -8.97 3.19 31.19
N ARG A 265 -8.73 2.10 31.93
CA ARG A 265 -9.33 1.84 33.25
C ARG A 265 -8.34 1.95 34.40
N VAL A 266 -7.05 1.91 34.10
CA VAL A 266 -6.00 1.95 35.09
C VAL A 266 -5.75 3.41 35.50
N ASN A 267 -6.06 3.74 36.75
CA ASN A 267 -5.82 5.06 37.34
C ASN A 267 -4.36 5.18 37.83
N LEU A 268 -3.40 5.15 36.89
CA LEU A 268 -1.96 5.24 37.17
C LEU A 268 -1.21 6.10 36.15
N ARG A 269 -0.07 6.65 36.56
CA ARG A 269 0.88 7.38 35.71
C ARG A 269 1.87 6.45 35.00
N GLY A 270 2.13 5.25 35.51
CA GLY A 270 3.17 4.36 35.00
C GLY A 270 4.58 4.70 35.51
N ASN A 271 4.71 5.63 36.45
CA ASN A 271 5.95 5.87 37.19
C ASN A 271 5.87 5.41 38.66
N GLU A 272 4.73 4.86 39.07
CA GLU A 272 4.53 4.20 40.35
C GLU A 272 5.39 2.94 40.47
N SER A 273 5.49 2.43 41.69
CA SER A 273 6.21 1.17 41.94
C SER A 273 5.54 -0.01 41.24
N ASP A 274 6.32 -1.04 40.91
CA ASP A 274 5.80 -2.27 40.27
C ASP A 274 4.67 -2.90 41.09
N GLU A 275 4.75 -2.81 42.42
CA GLU A 275 3.72 -3.31 43.34
C GLU A 275 2.40 -2.52 43.20
N GLU A 276 2.45 -1.19 43.11
CA GLU A 276 1.27 -0.34 42.90
C GLU A 276 0.64 -0.59 41.52
N ILE A 277 1.48 -0.73 40.47
CA ILE A 277 1.01 -1.04 39.12
C ILE A 277 0.26 -2.37 39.12
N LEU A 278 0.87 -3.44 39.65
CA LEU A 278 0.24 -4.75 39.69
C LEU A 278 -1.03 -4.77 40.56
N LYS A 279 -1.08 -3.98 41.64
CA LYS A 279 -2.26 -3.86 42.49
C LYS A 279 -3.46 -3.28 41.74
N GLU A 280 -3.27 -2.19 40.99
CA GLU A 280 -4.37 -1.58 40.21
C GLU A 280 -4.75 -2.47 39.02
N VAL A 281 -3.77 -3.03 38.31
CA VAL A 281 -4.04 -3.96 37.19
C VAL A 281 -4.83 -5.18 37.69
N ARG A 282 -4.48 -5.74 38.84
CA ARG A 282 -5.22 -6.85 39.47
C ARG A 282 -6.68 -6.47 39.73
N LYS A 283 -6.93 -5.29 40.29
CA LYS A 283 -8.28 -4.79 40.55
C LYS A 283 -9.08 -4.69 39.25
N GLN A 284 -8.50 -4.06 38.22
CA GLN A 284 -9.17 -3.91 36.93
C GLN A 284 -9.43 -5.24 36.21
N LEU A 285 -8.52 -6.20 36.32
CA LEU A 285 -8.73 -7.57 35.79
C LEU A 285 -9.88 -8.30 36.49
N ILE A 286 -10.01 -8.18 37.82
CA ILE A 286 -11.14 -8.75 38.58
C ILE A 286 -12.46 -8.15 38.09
N ASP A 287 -12.51 -6.83 37.92
CA ASP A 287 -13.68 -6.12 37.42
C ASP A 287 -14.00 -6.50 35.97
N SER A 288 -13.00 -6.70 35.10
CA SER A 288 -13.18 -7.20 33.73
C SER A 288 -13.75 -8.62 33.70
N ILE A 289 -13.28 -9.51 34.58
CA ILE A 289 -13.80 -10.87 34.71
C ILE A 289 -15.26 -10.84 35.16
N ALA A 290 -15.61 -9.98 36.13
CA ALA A 290 -16.98 -9.83 36.59
C ALA A 290 -17.91 -9.27 35.49
N ALA A 291 -17.46 -8.25 34.75
CA ALA A 291 -18.19 -7.70 33.62
C ALA A 291 -18.39 -8.73 32.50
N ASN A 292 -17.35 -9.51 32.19
CA ASN A 292 -17.38 -10.57 31.20
C ASN A 292 -18.39 -11.67 31.59
N LYS A 293 -18.35 -12.17 32.83
CA LYS A 293 -19.33 -13.14 33.33
C LYS A 293 -20.77 -12.62 33.26
N LYS A 294 -20.97 -11.36 33.62
CA LYS A 294 -22.30 -10.74 33.55
C LYS A 294 -22.79 -10.66 32.10
N SER A 295 -21.96 -10.18 31.17
CA SER A 295 -22.29 -10.17 29.75
C SER A 295 -22.50 -11.58 29.17
N PHE A 296 -21.80 -12.59 29.67
CA PHE A 296 -22.02 -13.98 29.29
C PHE A 296 -23.39 -14.48 29.70
N GLU A 297 -23.81 -14.25 30.95
CA GLU A 297 -25.14 -14.63 31.42
C GLU A 297 -26.25 -13.81 30.71
N ASP A 298 -26.06 -12.49 30.57
CA ASP A 298 -27.01 -11.61 29.87
C ASP A 298 -27.26 -12.08 28.41
N ILE A 299 -26.22 -12.52 27.69
CA ILE A 299 -26.34 -13.01 26.30
C ILE A 299 -26.87 -14.45 26.24
N LYS A 300 -26.57 -15.27 27.25
CA LYS A 300 -27.00 -16.67 27.33
C LYS A 300 -28.50 -16.80 27.60
N GLU A 301 -29.10 -15.81 28.26
CA GLU A 301 -30.55 -15.73 28.48
C GLU A 301 -31.34 -15.33 27.22
N LEU A 302 -30.68 -14.91 26.13
CA LEU A 302 -31.34 -14.56 24.87
C LEU A 302 -31.70 -15.83 24.07
N GLU A 303 -33.01 -16.13 24.00
CA GLU A 303 -33.55 -17.32 23.31
C GLU A 303 -34.27 -17.00 21.98
N ASP A 304 -34.97 -15.87 21.91
CA ASP A 304 -35.82 -15.50 20.77
C ASP A 304 -35.09 -14.58 19.76
N ASP A 305 -35.39 -14.71 18.47
CA ASP A 305 -34.73 -13.93 17.40
C ASP A 305 -34.95 -12.41 17.57
N ASP A 306 -36.07 -11.99 18.18
CA ASP A 306 -36.37 -10.59 18.50
C ASP A 306 -35.43 -10.00 19.56
N ASP A 307 -34.91 -10.84 20.47
CA ASP A 307 -33.94 -10.43 21.49
C ASP A 307 -32.49 -10.55 20.96
N LEU A 308 -32.23 -11.56 20.12
CA LEU A 308 -30.91 -11.78 19.52
C LEU A 308 -30.52 -10.72 18.50
N ILE A 309 -31.48 -10.05 17.88
CA ILE A 309 -31.22 -9.02 16.87
C ILE A 309 -30.37 -7.86 17.44
N ASP A 310 -30.48 -7.60 18.74
CA ASP A 310 -29.72 -6.57 19.44
C ASP A 310 -28.22 -6.88 19.53
N LEU A 311 -27.81 -8.14 19.37
CA LEU A 311 -26.40 -8.52 19.28
C LEU A 311 -25.72 -7.92 18.03
N VAL A 312 -26.49 -7.65 16.97
CA VAL A 312 -25.98 -7.05 15.73
C VAL A 312 -25.50 -5.60 15.95
N LYS A 313 -25.95 -4.95 17.03
CA LYS A 313 -25.42 -3.63 17.45
C LYS A 313 -23.94 -3.70 17.83
N ASN A 314 -23.46 -4.87 18.24
CA ASN A 314 -22.06 -5.09 18.57
C ASN A 314 -21.25 -5.36 17.30
N LYS A 315 -20.77 -4.29 16.66
CA LYS A 315 -19.97 -4.39 15.43
C LYS A 315 -18.72 -5.24 15.58
N ALA A 316 -18.06 -5.23 16.74
CA ALA A 316 -16.87 -6.05 16.98
C ALA A 316 -17.23 -7.54 17.01
N ALA A 317 -18.34 -7.91 17.65
CA ALA A 317 -18.85 -9.28 17.64
C ALA A 317 -19.27 -9.72 16.23
N VAL A 318 -19.94 -8.84 15.48
CA VAL A 318 -20.37 -9.11 14.10
C VAL A 318 -19.17 -9.23 13.15
N ASP A 319 -18.24 -8.28 13.15
CA ASP A 319 -17.02 -8.33 12.33
C ASP A 319 -16.17 -9.57 12.67
N GLY A 320 -16.07 -9.92 13.96
CA GLY A 320 -15.40 -11.14 14.41
C GLY A 320 -16.10 -12.41 13.89
N TYR A 321 -17.42 -12.47 13.99
CA TYR A 321 -18.21 -13.58 13.48
C TYR A 321 -18.12 -13.71 11.95
N LEU A 322 -18.26 -12.60 11.23
CA LEU A 322 -18.10 -12.54 9.77
C LEU A 322 -16.69 -12.98 9.35
N SER A 323 -15.66 -12.56 10.08
CA SER A 323 -14.27 -12.99 9.84
C SER A 323 -14.10 -14.49 10.06
N SER A 324 -14.77 -15.07 11.05
CA SER A 324 -14.72 -16.52 11.33
C SER A 324 -15.38 -17.38 10.24
N LEU A 325 -16.37 -16.83 9.53
CA LEU A 325 -17.10 -17.51 8.45
C LEU A 325 -16.55 -17.22 7.05
N GLY A 326 -15.73 -16.16 6.91
CA GLY A 326 -15.32 -15.60 5.63
C GLY A 326 -16.33 -14.57 5.09
N HIS A 327 -15.81 -13.49 4.53
CA HIS A 327 -16.61 -12.38 4.01
C HIS A 327 -17.27 -12.77 2.68
N SER A 328 -18.56 -13.12 2.72
CA SER A 328 -19.38 -13.30 1.52
C SER A 328 -20.41 -12.17 1.41
N ARG A 329 -20.74 -11.76 0.18
CA ARG A 329 -21.75 -10.72 -0.07
C ARG A 329 -23.09 -11.05 0.60
N ALA A 330 -23.50 -12.31 0.58
CA ALA A 330 -24.73 -12.75 1.26
C ALA A 330 -24.69 -12.58 2.77
N LEU A 331 -23.56 -12.89 3.43
CA LEU A 331 -23.39 -12.67 4.88
C LEU A 331 -23.35 -11.18 5.21
N CYS A 332 -22.65 -10.40 4.39
CA CYS A 332 -22.58 -8.95 4.52
C CYS A 332 -23.96 -8.30 4.38
N ASP A 333 -24.74 -8.69 3.37
CA ASP A 333 -26.11 -8.22 3.18
C ASP A 333 -27.04 -8.62 4.32
N VAL A 334 -26.96 -9.85 4.82
CA VAL A 334 -27.75 -10.28 5.99
C VAL A 334 -27.38 -9.47 7.23
N SER A 335 -26.09 -9.29 7.50
CA SER A 335 -25.62 -8.51 8.64
C SER A 335 -26.04 -7.04 8.56
N GLN A 336 -25.96 -6.44 7.36
CA GLN A 336 -26.35 -5.06 7.10
C GLN A 336 -27.87 -4.87 7.17
N ASP A 337 -28.66 -5.80 6.62
CA ASP A 337 -30.13 -5.80 6.74
C ASP A 337 -30.56 -5.83 8.21
N LEU A 338 -29.99 -6.75 9.01
CA LEU A 338 -30.29 -6.86 10.44
C LEU A 338 -29.86 -5.60 11.22
N TYR A 339 -28.70 -5.03 10.88
CA TYR A 339 -28.22 -3.79 11.50
C TYR A 339 -29.14 -2.60 11.20
N GLU A 340 -29.60 -2.46 9.95
CA GLU A 340 -30.53 -1.40 9.54
C GLU A 340 -31.93 -1.59 10.15
N ASP A 341 -32.41 -2.82 10.27
CA ASP A 341 -33.68 -3.13 10.94
C ASP A 341 -33.66 -2.69 12.41
N VAL A 342 -32.53 -2.89 13.09
CA VAL A 342 -32.31 -2.46 14.47
C VAL A 342 -32.20 -0.93 14.60
N GLU A 343 -31.43 -0.26 13.72
CA GLU A 343 -31.37 1.21 13.72
C GLU A 343 -32.75 1.84 13.42
N THR A 344 -33.52 1.21 12.52
CA THR A 344 -34.85 1.69 12.13
C THR A 344 -35.89 1.44 13.23
N SER A 345 -35.87 0.28 13.90
CA SER A 345 -36.77 -0.02 15.02
C SER A 345 -36.51 0.91 16.21
N LYS A 346 -35.24 1.24 16.50
CA LYS A 346 -34.85 2.22 17.53
C LYS A 346 -35.40 3.62 17.21
N LEU A 347 -35.17 4.09 15.99
CA LEU A 347 -35.71 5.38 15.51
C LEU A 347 -37.23 5.42 15.61
N MET A 348 -37.91 4.33 15.23
CA MET A 348 -39.37 4.23 15.29
C MET A 348 -39.88 4.18 16.72
N THR A 349 -39.21 3.49 17.64
CA THR A 349 -39.58 3.43 19.07
C THR A 349 -39.45 4.80 19.73
N SER A 350 -38.35 5.52 19.50
CA SER A 350 -38.19 6.91 19.96
C SER A 350 -39.22 7.86 19.32
N LEU A 351 -39.56 7.69 18.04
CA LEU A 351 -40.64 8.43 17.37
C LEU A 351 -42.03 8.07 17.89
N TYR A 352 -42.26 6.82 18.30
CA TYR A 352 -43.52 6.35 18.88
C TYR A 352 -43.68 6.84 20.31
N ILE A 353 -42.64 6.84 21.14
CA ILE A 353 -42.67 7.39 22.50
C ILE A 353 -42.84 8.91 22.43
N GLY A 354 -42.08 9.60 21.57
CA GLY A 354 -42.27 11.03 21.31
C GLY A 354 -43.64 11.35 20.69
N GLY A 355 -44.13 10.51 19.78
CA GLY A 355 -45.45 10.63 19.16
C GLY A 355 -46.59 10.36 20.14
N ALA A 356 -46.45 9.37 21.03
CA ALA A 356 -47.41 9.06 22.09
C ALA A 356 -47.42 10.14 23.18
N ALA A 357 -46.28 10.78 23.48
CA ALA A 357 -46.20 11.94 24.35
C ALA A 357 -46.91 13.17 23.73
N ILE A 358 -46.75 13.39 22.41
CA ILE A 358 -47.42 14.48 21.68
C ILE A 358 -48.94 14.22 21.57
N VAL A 359 -49.36 13.00 21.24
CA VAL A 359 -50.78 12.63 21.10
C VAL A 359 -51.46 12.52 22.46
N GLY A 360 -50.83 11.86 23.44
CA GLY A 360 -51.32 11.74 24.82
C GLY A 360 -51.32 13.09 25.54
N GLY A 361 -50.29 13.92 25.36
CA GLY A 361 -50.22 15.29 25.86
C GLY A 361 -51.26 16.20 25.20
N GLY A 362 -51.51 16.05 23.89
CA GLY A 362 -52.55 16.78 23.17
C GLY A 362 -53.98 16.41 23.60
N VAL A 363 -54.24 15.12 23.83
CA VAL A 363 -55.53 14.64 24.37
C VAL A 363 -55.70 15.12 25.82
N CYS A 364 -54.67 15.03 26.67
CA CYS A 364 -54.68 15.55 28.04
C CYS A 364 -54.89 17.07 28.11
N LEU A 365 -54.20 17.87 27.27
CA LEU A 365 -54.39 19.32 27.18
C LEU A 365 -55.82 19.69 26.78
N GLY A 366 -56.43 18.90 25.89
CA GLY A 366 -57.79 19.13 25.41
C GLY A 366 -58.91 18.63 26.35
N THR A 367 -58.64 17.68 27.25
CA THR A 367 -59.69 17.00 28.04
C THR A 367 -59.51 17.03 29.56
N PHE A 368 -58.29 17.08 30.09
CA PHE A 368 -58.00 16.94 31.53
C PHE A 368 -57.08 18.05 32.11
N GLY A 369 -56.76 19.06 31.31
CA GLY A 369 -55.97 20.23 31.74
C GLY A 369 -54.46 20.02 31.76
N PHE A 370 -53.73 21.10 32.03
CA PHE A 370 -52.27 21.19 31.92
C PHE A 370 -51.52 20.15 32.77
N GLY A 371 -52.06 19.76 33.93
CA GLY A 371 -51.45 18.77 34.83
C GLY A 371 -51.41 17.34 34.26
N CYS A 372 -52.41 16.93 33.48
CA CYS A 372 -52.42 15.62 32.80
C CYS A 372 -51.36 15.56 31.70
N ALA A 373 -51.22 16.66 30.94
CA ALA A 373 -50.23 16.74 29.88
C ALA A 373 -48.80 16.80 30.42
N LEU A 374 -48.59 17.50 31.54
CA LEU A 374 -47.33 17.46 32.27
C LEU A 374 -47.05 16.05 32.79
N GLY A 375 -48.05 15.35 33.35
CA GLY A 375 -47.89 13.99 33.87
C GLY A 375 -47.56 12.95 32.81
N VAL A 376 -48.20 13.01 31.63
CA VAL A 376 -47.91 12.11 30.50
C VAL A 376 -46.56 12.43 29.86
N ALA A 377 -46.20 13.71 29.74
CA ALA A 377 -44.87 14.11 29.28
C ALA A 377 -43.77 13.63 30.23
N ILE A 378 -43.89 13.90 31.54
CA ILE A 378 -42.92 13.46 32.54
C ILE A 378 -42.83 11.93 32.59
N ALA A 379 -43.94 11.21 32.50
CA ALA A 379 -43.91 9.74 32.52
C ALA A 379 -43.23 9.17 31.27
N ALA A 380 -43.58 9.65 30.07
CA ALA A 380 -42.95 9.20 28.82
C ALA A 380 -41.47 9.58 28.75
N GLU A 381 -41.11 10.79 29.19
CA GLU A 381 -39.73 11.28 29.29
C GLU A 381 -38.93 10.50 30.33
N SER A 382 -39.52 10.13 31.48
CA SER A 382 -38.85 9.31 32.50
C SER A 382 -38.57 7.88 32.04
N VAL A 383 -39.46 7.31 31.24
CA VAL A 383 -39.29 5.98 30.64
C VAL A 383 -38.23 6.04 29.52
N ASP A 384 -38.25 7.06 28.66
CA ASP A 384 -37.21 7.24 27.63
C ASP A 384 -35.83 7.45 28.27
N LEU A 385 -35.72 8.33 29.27
CA LEU A 385 -34.48 8.53 30.03
C LEU A 385 -34.01 7.25 30.73
N TYR A 386 -34.93 6.46 31.31
CA TYR A 386 -34.59 5.19 31.94
C TYR A 386 -34.04 4.18 30.92
N LEU A 387 -34.67 4.07 29.75
CA LEU A 387 -34.21 3.20 28.66
C LEU A 387 -32.84 3.64 28.13
N GLN A 388 -32.63 4.94 27.87
CA GLN A 388 -31.33 5.46 27.42
C GLN A 388 -30.24 5.30 28.48
N GLN A 389 -30.57 5.45 29.77
CA GLN A 389 -29.63 5.22 30.85
C GLN A 389 -29.29 3.72 31.02
N SER A 390 -30.25 2.82 30.82
CA SER A 390 -30.00 1.37 30.77
C SER A 390 -29.06 1.03 29.62
N GLU A 391 -29.33 1.55 28.41
CA GLU A 391 -28.51 1.30 27.23
C GLU A 391 -27.07 1.83 27.38
N LEU A 392 -26.89 2.98 28.04
CA LEU A 392 -25.57 3.50 28.40
C LEU A 392 -24.84 2.57 29.38
N ASN A 393 -25.54 2.07 30.41
CA ASN A 393 -24.96 1.16 31.38
C ASN A 393 -24.57 -0.19 30.74
N GLU A 394 -25.42 -0.73 29.88
CA GLU A 394 -25.15 -1.95 29.10
C GLU A 394 -23.97 -1.76 28.15
N SER A 395 -23.88 -0.61 27.47
CA SER A 395 -22.78 -0.30 26.56
C SER A 395 -21.45 -0.17 27.32
N ARG A 396 -21.45 0.41 28.52
CA ARG A 396 -20.27 0.47 29.39
C ARG A 396 -19.87 -0.89 29.92
N GLN A 397 -20.82 -1.73 30.31
CA GLN A 397 -20.57 -3.11 30.72
C GLN A 397 -20.01 -3.95 29.57
N SER A 398 -20.53 -3.76 28.35
CA SER A 398 -20.03 -4.40 27.13
C SER A 398 -18.60 -3.95 26.81
N PHE A 399 -18.29 -2.66 26.97
CA PHE A 399 -16.93 -2.15 26.83
C PHE A 399 -15.98 -2.74 27.89
N ALA A 400 -16.41 -2.79 29.16
CA ALA A 400 -15.62 -3.34 30.26
C ALA A 400 -15.32 -4.85 30.12
N SER A 401 -16.18 -5.59 29.43
CA SER A 401 -15.99 -7.01 29.11
C SER A 401 -15.14 -7.26 27.86
N GLY A 402 -14.69 -6.21 27.17
CA GLY A 402 -13.83 -6.31 25.98
C GLY A 402 -14.56 -6.68 24.70
N ILE A 403 -15.90 -6.76 24.73
CA ILE A 403 -16.72 -7.03 23.54
C ILE A 403 -17.34 -5.77 22.95
N GLY A 404 -17.46 -4.68 23.71
CA GLY A 404 -18.03 -3.40 23.26
C GLY A 404 -16.99 -2.40 22.78
N SER A 405 -17.43 -1.35 22.10
CA SER A 405 -16.59 -0.24 21.64
C SER A 405 -16.97 1.08 22.31
N LEU A 406 -16.00 1.99 22.39
CA LEU A 406 -16.18 3.36 22.86
C LEU A 406 -17.23 4.11 22.02
N ASP A 407 -17.25 3.91 20.70
CA ASP A 407 -18.26 4.50 19.80
C ASP A 407 -19.71 4.14 20.23
N ARG A 408 -19.92 2.95 20.81
CA ARG A 408 -21.23 2.53 21.34
C ARG A 408 -21.57 3.27 22.63
N VAL A 409 -20.58 3.47 23.50
CA VAL A 409 -20.74 4.25 24.74
C VAL A 409 -21.03 5.72 24.40
N GLU A 410 -20.30 6.29 23.46
CA GLU A 410 -20.52 7.63 22.90
C GLU A 410 -21.93 7.78 22.32
N SER A 411 -22.37 6.83 21.49
CA SER A 411 -23.69 6.86 20.90
C SER A 411 -24.80 6.76 21.95
N ALA A 412 -24.69 5.82 22.90
CA ALA A 412 -25.68 5.65 23.96
C ALA A 412 -25.73 6.87 24.90
N ARG A 413 -24.58 7.49 25.17
CA ARG A 413 -24.50 8.74 25.93
C ARG A 413 -25.12 9.90 25.17
N SER A 414 -24.81 10.05 23.88
CA SER A 414 -25.39 11.07 23.03
C SER A 414 -26.91 10.91 22.94
N ASP A 415 -27.42 9.68 22.84
CA ASP A 415 -28.86 9.41 22.83
C ASP A 415 -29.51 9.79 24.17
N ARG A 416 -28.87 9.45 25.30
CA ARG A 416 -29.29 9.91 26.63
C ARG A 416 -29.26 11.43 26.76
N ASP A 417 -28.19 12.08 26.32
CA ASP A 417 -28.01 13.53 26.42
C ASP A 417 -28.98 14.28 25.51
N MET A 418 -29.28 13.71 24.34
CA MET A 418 -30.33 14.18 23.46
C MET A 418 -31.72 13.99 24.08
N ALA A 419 -31.99 12.84 24.73
CA ALA A 419 -33.23 12.62 25.47
C ALA A 419 -33.37 13.63 26.62
N LEU A 420 -32.30 13.88 27.40
CA LEU A 420 -32.22 14.91 28.44
C LEU A 420 -32.45 16.32 27.87
N ALA A 421 -31.87 16.63 26.71
CA ALA A 421 -32.11 17.89 26.02
C ALA A 421 -33.56 18.00 25.55
N PHE A 422 -34.19 16.92 25.09
CA PHE A 422 -35.61 16.91 24.76
C PHE A 422 -36.50 17.06 25.99
N VAL A 423 -36.11 16.52 27.16
CA VAL A 423 -36.77 16.79 28.45
C VAL A 423 -36.67 18.28 28.82
N ALA A 424 -35.50 18.90 28.62
CA ALA A 424 -35.31 20.32 28.85
C ALA A 424 -36.10 21.20 27.84
N ILE A 425 -36.21 20.77 26.59
CA ILE A 425 -36.87 21.53 25.51
C ILE A 425 -38.40 21.32 25.49
N GLY A 426 -38.90 20.16 25.93
CA GLY A 426 -40.34 19.91 26.13
C GLY A 426 -40.99 20.91 27.10
N SER A 427 -40.19 21.47 28.01
CA SER A 427 -40.59 22.53 28.93
C SER A 427 -40.56 23.96 28.34
N SER A 428 -39.95 24.17 27.16
CA SER A 428 -39.77 25.49 26.54
C SER A 428 -40.17 25.46 25.04
N GLY A 429 -41.48 25.42 24.81
CA GLY A 429 -42.05 25.42 23.46
C GLY A 429 -41.69 26.66 22.63
N HIS A 430 -41.31 26.40 21.36
CA HIS A 430 -41.03 27.34 20.25
C HIS A 430 -39.57 27.72 19.98
N LEU A 431 -38.76 26.87 19.30
CA LEU A 431 -37.62 27.33 18.45
C LEU A 431 -36.91 26.23 17.61
N LEU A 432 -37.60 25.24 17.02
CA LEU A 432 -36.95 24.04 16.45
C LEU A 432 -37.25 23.73 14.96
N LYS A 433 -36.72 24.52 14.03
CA LYS A 433 -36.62 24.11 12.61
C LYS A 433 -35.25 24.32 11.94
N PRO A 434 -34.39 25.27 12.34
CA PRO A 434 -33.10 25.47 11.65
C PRO A 434 -31.98 24.49 12.07
N VAL A 435 -31.92 24.12 13.35
CA VAL A 435 -30.72 23.47 13.94
C VAL A 435 -30.52 22.02 13.48
N ALA A 436 -31.61 21.23 13.42
CA ALA A 436 -31.54 19.82 13.03
C ALA A 436 -31.13 19.59 11.55
N ARG A 437 -31.33 20.61 10.68
CA ARG A 437 -30.98 20.52 9.25
C ARG A 437 -29.51 20.82 8.97
N VAL A 438 -28.88 21.65 9.82
CA VAL A 438 -27.48 22.06 9.68
C VAL A 438 -26.51 20.99 10.19
N ALA A 439 -26.86 20.28 11.26
CA ALA A 439 -26.03 19.20 11.81
C ALA A 439 -25.91 17.97 10.89
N ARG A 440 -27.01 17.57 10.21
CA ARG A 440 -27.00 16.41 9.31
C ARG A 440 -26.30 16.67 7.97
N GLY A 441 -26.34 17.91 7.47
CA GLY A 441 -25.73 18.29 6.20
C GLY A 441 -24.21 18.50 6.26
N SER A 442 -23.71 18.95 7.41
CA SER A 442 -22.26 19.19 7.64
C SER A 442 -21.49 17.89 7.91
N TYR A 443 -22.12 16.90 8.55
CA TYR A 443 -21.50 15.62 8.89
C TYR A 443 -21.32 14.66 7.70
N ARG A 444 -22.13 14.77 6.64
CA ARG A 444 -22.04 13.89 5.45
C ARG A 444 -21.14 14.42 4.33
N ALA A 445 -20.96 15.74 4.22
CA ALA A 445 -20.17 16.34 3.15
C ALA A 445 -18.65 16.38 3.45
N SER A 446 -18.23 16.26 4.71
CA SER A 446 -16.81 16.29 5.10
C SER A 446 -16.08 14.95 4.93
N ARG A 447 -16.79 13.83 4.72
CA ARG A 447 -16.20 12.48 4.78
C ARG A 447 -15.61 11.98 3.47
N GLN A 448 -15.92 12.61 2.33
CA GLN A 448 -15.50 12.15 0.99
C GLN A 448 -14.29 12.90 0.38
N SER A 449 -13.70 13.87 1.08
CA SER A 449 -12.58 14.68 0.56
C SER A 449 -11.33 14.72 1.46
N VAL A 450 -11.22 13.82 2.44
CA VAL A 450 -10.23 13.91 3.54
C VAL A 450 -9.08 12.93 3.40
N ASP A 451 -9.26 11.82 2.68
CA ASP A 451 -8.20 10.80 2.49
C ASP A 451 -7.04 11.30 1.63
N THR A 452 -7.29 12.23 0.69
CA THR A 452 -6.24 12.87 -0.11
C THR A 452 -5.50 14.00 0.62
N VAL A 453 -6.08 14.59 1.68
CA VAL A 453 -5.50 15.72 2.44
C VAL A 453 -4.73 15.25 3.68
N TYR A 454 -5.10 14.09 4.24
CA TYR A 454 -4.40 13.41 5.34
C TYR A 454 -2.96 13.03 4.98
N GLU A 455 -2.75 12.58 3.74
CA GLU A 455 -1.44 12.14 3.24
C GLU A 455 -0.50 13.32 2.93
N ASP A 456 -1.04 14.47 2.49
CA ASP A 456 -0.27 15.68 2.18
C ASP A 456 0.36 16.32 3.44
N PHE A 457 -0.34 16.36 4.57
CA PHE A 457 0.16 16.93 5.84
C PHE A 457 1.32 16.11 6.44
N LYS A 458 1.22 14.78 6.36
CA LYS A 458 2.26 13.86 6.88
C LYS A 458 3.51 13.87 6.01
N ALA A 459 3.35 14.03 4.70
CA ALA A 459 4.47 14.23 3.78
C ALA A 459 5.25 15.52 4.08
N THR A 460 4.60 16.63 4.48
CA THR A 460 5.32 17.87 4.83
C THR A 460 6.15 17.73 6.12
N LYS A 461 5.62 17.07 7.17
CA LYS A 461 6.40 16.81 8.39
C LYS A 461 7.63 15.94 8.09
N GLU A 462 7.46 14.85 7.36
CA GLU A 462 8.57 13.98 6.95
C GLU A 462 9.61 14.74 6.11
N LEU A 463 9.18 15.66 5.24
CA LEU A 463 10.07 16.53 4.47
C LEU A 463 10.82 17.55 5.35
N ALA A 464 10.19 18.06 6.40
CA ALA A 464 10.83 18.94 7.38
C ALA A 464 11.87 18.19 8.23
N ASP A 465 11.55 16.96 8.66
CA ASP A 465 12.49 16.08 9.35
C ASP A 465 13.69 15.75 8.46
N LEU A 466 13.45 15.48 7.18
CA LEU A 466 14.51 15.32 6.18
C LEU A 466 15.35 16.60 6.08
N ARG A 467 14.76 17.79 5.95
CA ARG A 467 15.54 19.05 5.89
C ARG A 467 16.37 19.32 7.14
N ASN A 468 15.92 18.83 8.29
CA ASN A 468 16.64 18.92 9.56
C ASN A 468 17.59 17.74 9.81
N TYR A 469 17.61 16.75 8.91
CA TYR A 469 18.45 15.57 9.00
C TYR A 469 19.93 15.97 9.07
N ARG A 470 20.59 15.47 10.11
CA ARG A 470 22.04 15.56 10.28
C ARG A 470 22.60 14.16 10.07
N ALA A 471 23.10 13.91 8.87
CA ALA A 471 23.76 12.65 8.56
C ALA A 471 24.95 12.43 9.53
N SER A 472 24.97 11.28 10.19
CA SER A 472 26.10 10.81 10.99
C SER A 472 26.62 9.53 10.35
N TYR A 473 27.72 9.64 9.63
CA TYR A 473 28.43 8.51 9.04
C TYR A 473 29.94 8.66 9.26
N PRO A 474 30.68 7.53 9.35
CA PRO A 474 32.12 7.57 9.52
C PRO A 474 32.82 8.13 8.27
N ASP A 475 34.03 8.65 8.41
CA ASP A 475 34.84 9.16 7.30
C ASP A 475 35.25 8.06 6.29
N SER A 476 35.20 6.79 6.73
CA SER A 476 35.43 5.60 5.90
C SER A 476 34.70 4.38 6.48
N PHE A 477 34.41 3.39 5.62
CA PHE A 477 33.98 2.06 6.05
C PHE A 477 35.16 1.10 5.93
N ASP A 478 35.45 0.38 7.02
CA ASP A 478 36.61 -0.52 7.09
C ASP A 478 36.29 -1.94 6.59
N ASN A 479 35.01 -2.32 6.52
CA ASN A 479 34.59 -3.62 5.99
C ASN A 479 33.17 -3.62 5.41
N ILE A 480 32.90 -4.53 4.48
CA ILE A 480 31.60 -4.70 3.80
C ILE A 480 30.45 -4.93 4.78
N SER A 481 30.66 -5.73 5.84
CA SER A 481 29.62 -6.07 6.81
C SER A 481 29.06 -4.84 7.51
N SER A 482 29.93 -3.92 7.94
CA SER A 482 29.54 -2.65 8.57
C SER A 482 28.73 -1.75 7.62
N LEU A 483 29.10 -1.72 6.34
CA LEU A 483 28.38 -0.94 5.32
C LEU A 483 26.98 -1.52 5.11
N LYS A 484 26.89 -2.85 4.92
CA LYS A 484 25.62 -3.56 4.70
C LYS A 484 24.67 -3.39 5.87
N SER A 485 25.14 -3.65 7.10
CA SER A 485 24.33 -3.51 8.31
C SER A 485 23.70 -2.13 8.47
N LYS A 486 24.33 -1.08 7.92
CA LYS A 486 23.81 0.29 7.99
C LYS A 486 22.94 0.67 6.79
N TYR A 487 23.30 0.24 5.59
CA TYR A 487 22.74 0.78 4.35
C TYR A 487 21.94 -0.19 3.49
N SER A 488 21.86 -1.49 3.81
CA SER A 488 21.08 -2.44 3.02
C SER A 488 19.58 -2.11 3.04
N GLU A 489 19.05 -1.86 4.23
CA GLU A 489 17.66 -1.47 4.48
C GLU A 489 17.42 0.04 4.53
N PHE A 490 18.48 0.87 4.47
CA PHE A 490 18.36 2.32 4.53
C PHE A 490 17.45 2.85 3.41
N SER A 491 16.43 3.60 3.78
CA SER A 491 15.57 4.34 2.84
C SER A 491 15.63 5.82 3.17
N LEU A 492 16.11 6.62 2.22
CA LEU A 492 16.20 8.07 2.40
C LEU A 492 14.82 8.74 2.39
N THR A 493 13.87 8.20 1.63
CA THR A 493 12.51 8.74 1.51
C THR A 493 11.48 7.70 1.95
N THR A 494 10.32 8.20 2.36
CA THR A 494 9.13 7.40 2.62
C THR A 494 8.27 7.30 1.35
N PRO A 495 7.30 6.37 1.29
CA PRO A 495 6.36 6.31 0.17
C PRO A 495 5.59 7.61 -0.06
N ARG A 496 5.29 8.35 1.01
CA ARG A 496 4.60 9.65 0.94
C ARG A 496 5.45 10.72 0.27
N VAL A 497 6.70 10.85 0.72
CA VAL A 497 7.65 11.82 0.14
C VAL A 497 7.87 11.53 -1.34
N ASN A 498 8.00 10.24 -1.71
CA ASN A 498 8.06 9.83 -3.12
C ASN A 498 6.78 10.19 -3.88
N SER A 499 5.59 9.89 -3.35
CA SER A 499 4.30 10.20 -4.01
C SER A 499 4.13 11.71 -4.24
N ARG A 500 4.51 12.55 -3.26
CA ARG A 500 4.53 14.02 -3.41
C ARG A 500 5.45 14.48 -4.54
N TRP A 501 6.68 13.96 -4.61
CA TRP A 501 7.59 14.27 -5.71
C TRP A 501 7.03 13.79 -7.05
N ILE A 502 6.41 12.60 -7.12
CA ILE A 502 5.77 12.08 -8.33
C ILE A 502 4.62 13.00 -8.78
N GLY A 503 3.78 13.46 -7.84
CA GLY A 503 2.73 14.44 -8.11
C GLY A 503 3.29 15.75 -8.65
N ASN A 504 4.39 16.24 -8.09
CA ASN A 504 5.10 17.42 -8.59
C ASN A 504 5.64 17.18 -10.02
N ALA A 505 6.30 16.05 -10.25
CA ALA A 505 6.89 15.66 -11.54
C ALA A 505 5.83 15.54 -12.65
N ARG A 506 4.68 14.91 -12.36
CA ARG A 506 3.55 14.77 -13.30
C ARG A 506 2.97 16.13 -13.73
N ASN A 507 2.91 17.08 -12.79
CA ASN A 507 2.34 18.40 -13.04
C ASN A 507 3.36 19.45 -13.52
N SER A 508 4.66 19.12 -13.51
CA SER A 508 5.75 20.06 -13.83
C SER A 508 5.64 21.36 -13.02
N ASN A 509 5.43 21.21 -11.70
CA ASN A 509 5.22 22.32 -10.77
C ASN A 509 6.54 22.95 -10.28
N SER A 510 7.68 22.32 -10.56
CA SER A 510 9.01 22.82 -10.19
C SER A 510 9.66 23.59 -11.34
N SER A 511 10.61 24.47 -11.00
CA SER A 511 11.39 25.21 -12.02
C SER A 511 12.46 24.33 -12.65
N LEU A 512 13.03 23.41 -11.86
CA LEU A 512 14.18 22.61 -12.24
C LEU A 512 14.06 21.23 -11.59
N TYR A 513 14.35 20.18 -12.34
CA TYR A 513 14.50 18.81 -11.87
C TYR A 513 15.95 18.39 -12.00
N LEU A 514 16.43 17.63 -11.02
CA LEU A 514 17.72 16.95 -11.04
C LEU A 514 17.46 15.46 -10.86
N ASP A 515 17.95 14.64 -11.77
CA ASP A 515 17.95 13.17 -11.67
C ASP A 515 19.39 12.68 -11.55
N ILE A 516 19.66 11.85 -10.56
CA ILE A 516 20.91 11.13 -10.40
C ILE A 516 20.61 9.65 -10.42
N GLU A 517 21.27 8.89 -11.29
CA GLU A 517 21.13 7.44 -11.36
C GLU A 517 22.46 6.73 -11.15
N ASN A 518 22.43 5.58 -10.47
CA ASN A 518 23.55 4.66 -10.47
C ASN A 518 23.68 3.99 -11.84
N ALA A 519 24.64 4.48 -12.62
CA ALA A 519 24.94 4.01 -13.95
C ALA A 519 25.69 2.67 -13.97
N ALA A 520 26.41 2.37 -12.90
CA ALA A 520 27.19 1.16 -12.73
C ALA A 520 26.38 -0.01 -12.14
N LEU A 521 25.16 0.22 -11.65
CA LEU A 521 24.36 -0.74 -10.87
C LEU A 521 24.36 -2.17 -11.45
N LYS A 522 23.97 -2.32 -12.72
CA LYS A 522 23.91 -3.64 -13.36
C LYS A 522 25.28 -4.30 -13.41
N ARG A 523 26.30 -3.56 -13.86
CA ARG A 523 27.68 -4.05 -13.96
C ARG A 523 28.21 -4.47 -12.59
N LEU A 524 27.96 -3.68 -11.54
CA LEU A 524 28.35 -4.02 -10.17
C LEU A 524 27.60 -5.26 -9.65
N ASN A 525 26.30 -5.39 -9.93
CA ASN A 525 25.55 -6.59 -9.60
C ASN A 525 26.12 -7.82 -10.32
N ASP A 526 26.50 -7.68 -11.59
CA ASP A 526 27.05 -8.78 -12.39
C ASP A 526 28.49 -9.13 -11.96
N THR A 527 29.32 -8.15 -11.57
CA THR A 527 30.75 -8.40 -11.24
C THR A 527 31.01 -8.69 -9.77
N LEU A 528 30.27 -8.05 -8.85
CA LEU A 528 30.39 -8.31 -7.41
C LEU A 528 29.48 -9.46 -7.00
N GLY A 529 28.36 -9.63 -7.71
CA GLY A 529 27.38 -10.68 -7.45
C GLY A 529 26.67 -10.58 -6.08
N ASP A 530 26.87 -9.49 -5.37
CA ASP A 530 26.29 -9.20 -4.06
C ASP A 530 25.33 -8.01 -4.20
N LYS A 531 24.06 -8.30 -4.53
CA LYS A 531 23.00 -7.29 -4.72
C LYS A 531 22.84 -6.40 -3.48
N GLU A 532 23.06 -6.94 -2.28
CA GLU A 532 22.93 -6.22 -1.03
C GLU A 532 24.08 -5.21 -0.83
N LEU A 533 25.32 -5.61 -1.14
CA LEU A 533 26.47 -4.70 -1.14
C LEU A 533 26.26 -3.54 -2.13
N VAL A 534 25.83 -3.85 -3.37
CA VAL A 534 25.57 -2.83 -4.39
C VAL A 534 24.45 -1.88 -3.97
N THR A 535 23.40 -2.41 -3.33
CA THR A 535 22.32 -1.61 -2.74
C THR A 535 22.86 -0.69 -1.64
N SER A 536 23.70 -1.21 -0.76
CA SER A 536 24.30 -0.46 0.35
C SER A 536 25.23 0.66 -0.15
N LEU A 537 26.04 0.40 -1.17
CA LEU A 537 26.88 1.41 -1.84
C LEU A 537 26.03 2.51 -2.47
N THR A 538 24.92 2.13 -3.13
CA THR A 538 23.99 3.09 -3.72
C THR A 538 23.31 3.96 -2.64
N ASN A 539 22.94 3.36 -1.51
CA ASN A 539 22.29 4.05 -0.41
C ASN A 539 23.25 4.98 0.36
N LEU A 540 24.52 4.58 0.53
CA LEU A 540 25.56 5.45 1.08
C LEU A 540 25.74 6.70 0.20
N HIS A 541 25.82 6.53 -1.13
CA HIS A 541 25.93 7.68 -2.05
C HIS A 541 24.74 8.63 -1.92
N LYS A 542 23.51 8.09 -1.85
CA LYS A 542 22.30 8.90 -1.67
C LYS A 542 22.35 9.73 -0.39
N ASP A 543 22.79 9.15 0.71
CA ASP A 543 22.93 9.82 2.01
C ASP A 543 23.97 10.95 1.95
N VAL A 544 25.14 10.69 1.36
CA VAL A 544 26.21 11.68 1.14
C VAL A 544 25.75 12.82 0.25
N LEU A 545 25.13 12.52 -0.90
CA LEU A 545 24.66 13.52 -1.84
C LEU A 545 23.52 14.35 -1.24
N TYR A 546 22.59 13.70 -0.53
CA TYR A 546 21.49 14.37 0.13
C TYR A 546 21.96 15.41 1.15
N LYS A 547 22.87 15.02 2.05
CA LYS A 547 23.49 15.93 3.02
C LYS A 547 24.08 17.16 2.33
N ASN A 548 24.87 16.94 1.29
CA ASN A 548 25.54 18.01 0.56
C ASN A 548 24.56 18.96 -0.16
N ILE A 549 23.49 18.43 -0.78
CA ILE A 549 22.42 19.25 -1.37
C ILE A 549 21.63 20.02 -0.31
N ASN A 550 21.36 19.38 0.84
CA ASN A 550 20.64 20.04 1.93
C ASN A 550 21.43 21.23 2.50
N GLU A 551 22.76 21.11 2.65
CA GLU A 551 23.62 22.24 3.01
C GLU A 551 23.68 23.32 1.92
N LEU A 552 23.75 22.94 0.64
CA LEU A 552 23.70 23.88 -0.47
C LEU A 552 22.43 24.73 -0.44
N VAL A 553 21.27 24.11 -0.22
CA VAL A 553 19.99 24.81 -0.24
C VAL A 553 19.87 25.83 0.89
N LYS A 554 20.55 25.64 2.03
CA LYS A 554 20.63 26.66 3.10
C LYS A 554 21.31 27.97 2.65
N LYS A 555 22.20 27.91 1.65
CA LYS A 555 22.82 29.09 1.02
C LYS A 555 21.85 29.85 0.11
N TYR A 556 20.79 29.19 -0.34
CA TYR A 556 19.77 29.72 -1.25
C TYR A 556 18.37 29.60 -0.62
N PRO A 557 18.04 30.39 0.42
CA PRO A 557 16.79 30.24 1.17
C PRO A 557 15.51 30.43 0.34
N GLN A 558 15.61 31.01 -0.86
CA GLN A 558 14.54 31.16 -1.83
C GLN A 558 14.32 29.93 -2.72
N ILE A 559 15.21 28.94 -2.65
CA ILE A 559 15.09 27.68 -3.38
C ILE A 559 14.70 26.61 -2.36
N ASN A 560 13.70 25.83 -2.71
CA ASN A 560 13.28 24.69 -1.93
C ASN A 560 13.22 23.44 -2.80
N PHE A 561 13.15 22.25 -2.22
CA PHE A 561 13.02 21.03 -3.00
C PHE A 561 12.05 20.00 -2.38
N ASP A 562 11.43 19.23 -3.28
CA ASP A 562 10.91 17.90 -3.02
C ASP A 562 11.96 16.87 -3.45
N ILE A 563 11.96 15.69 -2.81
CA ILE A 563 12.95 14.64 -3.05
C ILE A 563 12.26 13.30 -3.34
N TYR A 564 12.88 12.49 -4.19
CA TYR A 564 12.46 11.12 -4.48
C TYR A 564 13.66 10.19 -4.42
N SER A 565 13.47 9.01 -3.85
CA SER A 565 14.49 7.97 -3.79
C SER A 565 13.89 6.59 -4.05
N ASP A 566 14.51 5.85 -4.96
CA ASP A 566 14.21 4.42 -5.20
C ASP A 566 15.49 3.58 -5.11
N PHE A 567 15.48 2.34 -5.59
CA PHE A 567 16.66 1.47 -5.55
C PHE A 567 17.86 2.03 -6.32
N LYS A 568 17.64 2.72 -7.44
CA LYS A 568 18.69 3.10 -8.40
C LYS A 568 18.99 4.61 -8.42
N SER A 569 17.99 5.43 -8.09
CA SER A 569 18.02 6.86 -8.36
C SER A 569 17.75 7.72 -7.13
N LEU A 570 18.25 8.95 -7.20
CA LEU A 570 17.92 10.06 -6.31
C LEU A 570 17.49 11.24 -7.18
N ARG A 571 16.32 11.81 -6.90
CA ARG A 571 15.77 12.89 -7.70
C ARG A 571 15.33 14.06 -6.84
N PHE A 572 15.49 15.27 -7.37
CA PHE A 572 15.09 16.51 -6.72
C PHE A 572 14.22 17.32 -7.67
N ALA A 573 13.21 17.97 -7.11
CA ALA A 573 12.37 18.94 -7.81
C ALA A 573 12.48 20.28 -7.09
N PHE A 574 13.17 21.25 -7.70
CA PHE A 574 13.48 22.55 -7.11
C PHE A 574 12.40 23.59 -7.42
N SER A 575 11.93 24.25 -6.38
CA SER A 575 10.83 25.22 -6.36
C SER A 575 11.32 26.56 -5.76
N PRO A 576 10.59 27.69 -5.96
CA PRO A 576 9.35 27.85 -6.71
C PRO A 576 9.55 27.74 -8.22
N LYS A 577 8.46 27.60 -8.97
CA LYS A 577 8.47 27.75 -10.43
C LYS A 577 8.92 29.18 -10.78
N ASN A 578 9.86 29.32 -11.72
CA ASN A 578 10.44 30.61 -12.15
C ASN A 578 11.42 31.24 -11.14
N ILE A 579 12.45 30.50 -10.73
CA ILE A 579 13.58 31.06 -9.97
C ILE A 579 14.19 32.22 -10.79
N PRO A 580 14.50 33.39 -10.19
CA PRO A 580 15.15 34.48 -10.92
C PRO A 580 16.44 34.02 -11.60
N LYS A 581 16.63 34.37 -12.88
CA LYS A 581 17.71 33.82 -13.73
C LYS A 581 19.12 33.99 -13.16
N ASP A 582 19.37 35.08 -12.44
CA ASP A 582 20.67 35.35 -11.79
C ASP A 582 20.91 34.44 -10.57
N ILE A 583 19.86 34.12 -9.83
CA ILE A 583 19.87 33.17 -8.72
C ILE A 583 20.01 31.75 -9.26
N GLU A 584 19.21 31.40 -10.27
CA GLU A 584 19.23 30.09 -10.94
C GLU A 584 20.63 29.77 -11.48
N ALA A 585 21.25 30.71 -12.20
CA ALA A 585 22.60 30.51 -12.74
C ALA A 585 23.67 30.27 -11.65
N LYS A 586 23.59 31.01 -10.53
CA LYS A 586 24.49 30.80 -9.38
C LYS A 586 24.24 29.46 -8.71
N PHE A 587 22.96 29.12 -8.51
CA PHE A 587 22.55 27.86 -7.89
C PHE A 587 23.01 26.66 -8.72
N LEU A 588 22.80 26.67 -10.05
CA LEU A 588 23.23 25.60 -10.94
C LEU A 588 24.74 25.37 -10.91
N LYS A 589 25.53 26.45 -10.84
CA LYS A 589 26.99 26.35 -10.71
C LYS A 589 27.39 25.68 -9.40
N ASP A 590 26.79 26.09 -8.29
CA ASP A 590 27.10 25.53 -6.97
C ASP A 590 26.54 24.10 -6.82
N LEU A 591 25.43 23.78 -7.48
CA LEU A 591 24.83 22.45 -7.55
C LEU A 591 25.76 21.45 -8.26
N ASP A 592 26.33 21.82 -9.42
CA ASP A 592 27.31 20.98 -10.12
C ASP A 592 28.58 20.74 -9.30
N LYS A 593 29.06 21.79 -8.60
CA LYS A 593 30.17 21.66 -7.66
C LYS A 593 29.85 20.70 -6.51
N THR A 594 28.68 20.88 -5.89
CA THR A 594 28.21 20.04 -4.77
C THR A 594 28.09 18.58 -5.19
N TYR A 595 27.57 18.32 -6.39
CA TYR A 595 27.49 16.98 -6.98
C TYR A 595 28.86 16.34 -7.17
N LYS A 596 29.84 17.09 -7.69
CA LYS A 596 31.23 16.62 -7.85
C LYS A 596 31.84 16.24 -6.51
N GLU A 597 31.75 17.14 -5.54
CA GLU A 597 32.31 16.96 -4.20
C GLU A 597 31.71 15.73 -3.50
N ALA A 598 30.38 15.55 -3.58
CA ALA A 598 29.70 14.39 -3.03
C ALA A 598 30.16 13.06 -3.65
N ASN A 599 30.39 13.01 -4.97
CA ASN A 599 30.91 11.80 -5.62
C ASN A 599 32.35 11.47 -5.20
N PHE A 600 33.21 12.48 -5.02
CA PHE A 600 34.56 12.28 -4.52
C PHE A 600 34.58 11.89 -3.03
N GLU A 601 33.71 12.48 -2.21
CA GLU A 601 33.51 12.12 -0.80
C GLU A 601 33.09 10.64 -0.69
N PHE A 602 32.05 10.24 -1.44
CA PHE A 602 31.61 8.85 -1.52
C PHE A 602 32.75 7.91 -1.94
N ALA A 603 33.50 8.25 -3.00
CA ALA A 603 34.60 7.42 -3.47
C ALA A 603 35.71 7.26 -2.44
N LYS A 604 35.98 8.29 -1.64
CA LYS A 604 36.94 8.24 -0.53
C LYS A 604 36.46 7.27 0.57
N MET A 605 35.18 7.29 0.91
CA MET A 605 34.61 6.44 1.98
C MET A 605 34.68 4.95 1.68
N VAL A 606 34.57 4.57 0.41
CA VAL A 606 34.55 3.17 -0.04
C VAL A 606 35.92 2.68 -0.54
N LYS A 607 36.94 3.55 -0.58
CA LYS A 607 38.26 3.24 -1.16
C LYS A 607 38.95 2.03 -0.53
N ASN A 608 38.73 1.82 0.77
CA ASN A 608 39.39 0.76 1.55
C ASN A 608 38.55 -0.52 1.65
N LEU A 609 37.38 -0.58 1.00
CA LEU A 609 36.57 -1.79 1.01
C LEU A 609 37.19 -2.86 0.12
N ASP A 610 37.61 -3.96 0.73
CA ASP A 610 38.03 -5.16 0.01
C ASP A 610 36.89 -5.67 -0.89
N GLY A 611 37.23 -6.23 -2.05
CA GLY A 611 36.27 -6.80 -2.99
C GLY A 611 35.71 -5.84 -4.05
N LEU A 612 36.02 -4.54 -4.00
CA LEU A 612 35.61 -3.60 -5.06
C LEU A 612 36.49 -3.63 -6.32
N GLY A 613 37.66 -4.28 -6.29
CA GLY A 613 38.53 -4.41 -7.47
C GLY A 613 39.07 -3.08 -8.03
N ALA A 614 39.21 -2.98 -9.36
CA ALA A 614 39.75 -1.81 -10.07
C ALA A 614 38.69 -0.73 -10.39
N GLU A 615 37.59 -0.73 -9.67
CA GLU A 615 36.47 0.18 -9.87
C GLU A 615 36.84 1.65 -9.66
N LYS A 616 36.07 2.55 -10.28
CA LYS A 616 36.15 4.00 -10.06
C LYS A 616 34.84 4.53 -9.47
N PRO A 617 34.64 4.44 -8.14
CA PRO A 617 33.36 4.77 -7.51
C PRO A 617 32.85 6.19 -7.79
N ALA A 618 33.75 7.16 -7.97
CA ALA A 618 33.38 8.54 -8.30
C ALA A 618 32.67 8.71 -9.66
N MET A 619 32.73 7.70 -10.54
CA MET A 619 32.13 7.68 -11.88
C MET A 619 30.91 6.77 -11.98
N TRP A 620 30.44 6.21 -10.86
CA TRP A 620 29.31 5.28 -10.87
C TRP A 620 27.95 5.97 -11.02
N PHE A 621 27.86 7.25 -10.66
CA PHE A 621 26.62 8.00 -10.66
C PHE A 621 26.65 9.05 -11.76
N GLU A 622 25.55 9.18 -12.47
CA GLU A 622 25.37 10.12 -13.56
C GLU A 622 24.20 11.04 -13.26
N ALA A 623 24.34 12.33 -13.60
CA ALA A 623 23.37 13.35 -13.24
C ALA A 623 22.88 14.17 -14.44
N GLY A 624 21.58 14.47 -14.44
CA GLY A 624 20.90 15.22 -15.47
C GLY A 624 19.95 16.28 -14.91
N ILE A 625 19.83 17.42 -15.58
CA ILE A 625 18.90 18.50 -15.21
C ILE A 625 18.03 18.93 -16.38
N SER A 626 16.79 19.32 -16.08
CA SER A 626 15.85 19.91 -17.03
C SER A 626 14.68 20.58 -16.30
N ASN A 627 13.76 21.18 -17.07
CA ASN A 627 12.53 21.77 -16.56
C ASN A 627 11.41 20.74 -16.36
N THR A 628 11.61 19.49 -16.80
CA THR A 628 10.73 18.35 -16.54
C THR A 628 11.52 17.17 -15.99
N ALA A 629 10.87 16.33 -15.18
CA ALA A 629 11.52 15.17 -14.57
C ALA A 629 12.04 14.16 -15.60
N ASP A 630 11.25 13.90 -16.65
CA ASP A 630 11.64 12.94 -17.70
C ASP A 630 12.84 13.42 -18.52
N ALA A 631 12.87 14.70 -18.88
CA ALA A 631 14.00 15.28 -19.59
C ALA A 631 15.27 15.28 -18.74
N ALA A 632 15.16 15.52 -17.43
CA ALA A 632 16.28 15.38 -16.50
C ALA A 632 16.79 13.92 -16.44
N GLY A 633 15.89 12.94 -16.38
CA GLY A 633 16.24 11.53 -16.42
C GLY A 633 16.92 11.12 -17.73
N GLN A 634 16.47 11.62 -18.88
CA GLN A 634 17.14 11.38 -20.16
C GLN A 634 18.52 12.02 -20.25
N ALA A 635 18.69 13.21 -19.65
CA ALA A 635 19.98 13.86 -19.56
C ALA A 635 20.96 13.03 -18.71
N ALA A 636 20.50 12.47 -17.58
CA ALA A 636 21.30 11.60 -16.72
C ALA A 636 21.74 10.33 -17.47
N LYS A 637 20.81 9.66 -18.17
CA LYS A 637 21.12 8.46 -18.97
C LYS A 637 22.16 8.72 -20.06
N ARG A 638 22.06 9.87 -20.73
CA ARG A 638 22.96 10.25 -21.84
C ARG A 638 24.29 10.83 -21.39
N ALA A 639 24.44 11.17 -20.10
CA ALA A 639 25.67 11.71 -19.55
C ALA A 639 26.90 10.85 -19.84
N ARG A 640 26.73 9.52 -19.81
CA ARG A 640 27.78 8.52 -20.09
C ARG A 640 28.39 8.63 -21.49
N ARG A 641 27.61 9.11 -22.47
CA ARG A 641 28.07 9.26 -23.87
C ARG A 641 28.92 10.51 -24.05
N ILE A 642 28.92 11.40 -23.07
CA ILE A 642 29.67 12.64 -23.11
C ILE A 642 30.99 12.42 -22.35
N THR A 643 32.02 11.87 -22.99
CA THR A 643 33.30 12.60 -23.14
C THR A 643 33.89 13.39 -21.98
N ARG A 644 34.06 12.92 -20.72
CA ARG A 644 34.41 13.83 -19.59
C ARG A 644 35.47 13.36 -18.60
N ASP A 645 36.25 14.33 -18.10
CA ASP A 645 37.32 14.20 -17.09
C ASP A 645 36.80 14.11 -15.63
N GLY A 646 35.57 13.64 -15.41
CA GLY A 646 35.01 13.49 -14.06
C GLY A 646 33.48 13.58 -13.98
N PRO A 647 32.91 13.42 -12.76
CA PRO A 647 31.47 13.54 -12.54
C PRO A 647 31.01 14.98 -12.83
N GLN A 648 29.89 15.15 -13.53
CA GLN A 648 29.25 16.46 -13.72
C GLN A 648 27.79 16.33 -14.13
N ILE A 649 27.03 17.40 -13.93
CA ILE A 649 25.62 17.47 -14.30
C ILE A 649 25.48 17.79 -15.79
N VAL A 650 24.57 17.09 -16.49
CA VAL A 650 24.22 17.33 -17.91
C VAL A 650 22.88 18.04 -18.01
N SER A 651 22.75 19.07 -18.84
CA SER A 651 21.43 19.63 -19.16
C SER A 651 20.77 18.88 -20.31
N PHE A 652 19.45 18.70 -20.25
CA PHE A 652 18.71 18.09 -21.37
C PHE A 652 18.91 18.84 -22.69
N ASN A 653 18.97 20.17 -22.66
CA ASN A 653 19.25 20.99 -23.84
C ASN A 653 20.58 20.60 -24.53
N SER A 654 21.58 20.14 -23.77
CA SER A 654 22.87 19.71 -24.34
C SER A 654 22.83 18.33 -25.00
N VAL A 655 21.79 17.52 -24.73
CA VAL A 655 21.62 16.17 -25.31
C VAL A 655 20.37 16.04 -26.18
N ARG A 656 19.58 17.12 -26.30
CA ARG A 656 18.31 17.13 -27.05
C ARG A 656 18.50 16.66 -28.49
N SER A 657 19.51 17.18 -29.19
CA SER A 657 19.79 16.79 -30.56
C SER A 657 20.12 15.30 -30.72
N MET A 658 20.83 14.71 -29.74
CA MET A 658 21.09 13.26 -29.75
C MET A 658 19.78 12.46 -29.66
N MET A 659 18.81 12.98 -28.92
CA MET A 659 17.50 12.36 -28.78
C MET A 659 16.67 12.50 -30.07
N ASP A 660 16.67 13.68 -30.69
CA ASP A 660 16.04 13.91 -31.99
C ASP A 660 16.64 12.97 -33.06
N ASP A 661 17.97 12.81 -33.07
CA ASP A 661 18.68 11.87 -33.95
C ASP A 661 18.29 10.41 -33.70
N ASP A 662 18.19 10.00 -32.43
CA ASP A 662 17.71 8.66 -32.05
C ASP A 662 16.28 8.41 -32.58
N ILE A 663 15.37 9.38 -32.44
CA ILE A 663 13.98 9.29 -32.93
C ILE A 663 13.92 9.14 -34.45
N ILE A 664 14.72 9.91 -35.19
CA ILE A 664 14.80 9.82 -36.65
C ILE A 664 15.33 8.44 -37.06
N ALA A 665 16.39 7.96 -36.40
CA ALA A 665 16.98 6.66 -36.69
C ALA A 665 16.01 5.50 -36.40
N ILE A 666 15.25 5.58 -35.30
CA ILE A 666 14.23 4.59 -34.94
C ILE A 666 13.13 4.54 -36.00
N ASN A 667 12.58 5.69 -36.42
CA ASN A 667 11.55 5.73 -37.45
C ASN A 667 12.05 5.16 -38.78
N LYS A 668 13.26 5.56 -39.20
CA LYS A 668 13.89 5.02 -40.42
C LYS A 668 14.10 3.51 -40.35
N PHE A 669 14.48 2.98 -39.18
CA PHE A 669 14.61 1.53 -38.98
C PHE A 669 13.25 0.83 -39.11
N ASN A 670 12.20 1.36 -38.46
CA ASN A 670 10.85 0.80 -38.49
C ASN A 670 10.27 0.77 -39.91
N ASP A 671 10.48 1.83 -40.70
CA ASP A 671 10.07 1.88 -42.11
C ASP A 671 10.77 0.79 -42.95
N GLY A 672 12.02 0.47 -42.61
CA GLY A 672 12.82 -0.58 -43.25
C GLY A 672 12.41 -2.01 -42.88
N LEU A 673 11.63 -2.22 -41.82
CA LEU A 673 11.18 -3.57 -41.41
C LEU A 673 10.24 -4.22 -42.45
N SER A 674 9.66 -3.44 -43.35
CA SER A 674 8.75 -3.96 -44.38
C SER A 674 9.45 -4.69 -45.52
N SER A 675 10.76 -4.51 -45.71
CA SER A 675 11.52 -5.08 -46.84
C SER A 675 12.75 -5.89 -46.45
N GLY A 676 13.04 -6.05 -45.14
CA GLY A 676 14.19 -6.80 -44.64
C GLY A 676 13.95 -8.30 -44.42
N VAL A 677 15.00 -9.04 -44.03
CA VAL A 677 14.96 -10.48 -43.73
C VAL A 677 13.91 -10.82 -42.64
N LEU A 678 13.65 -9.89 -41.73
CA LEU A 678 12.68 -10.07 -40.65
C LEU A 678 11.21 -9.85 -41.09
N SER A 679 10.95 -9.29 -42.28
CA SER A 679 9.63 -8.79 -42.70
C SER A 679 8.52 -9.84 -42.73
N ASN A 680 8.88 -11.11 -42.95
CA ASN A 680 7.98 -12.26 -43.06
C ASN A 680 8.10 -13.22 -41.86
N THR A 681 8.73 -12.79 -40.78
CA THR A 681 8.91 -13.58 -39.55
C THR A 681 7.94 -13.11 -38.47
N ASP A 682 7.69 -13.95 -37.46
CA ASP A 682 6.97 -13.58 -36.23
C ASP A 682 7.80 -12.64 -35.32
N LEU A 683 9.02 -12.28 -35.75
CA LEU A 683 9.90 -11.36 -35.05
C LEU A 683 9.54 -9.89 -35.28
N VAL A 684 8.54 -9.60 -36.11
CA VAL A 684 8.01 -8.26 -36.40
C VAL A 684 6.52 -8.21 -36.07
N GLN A 685 6.09 -7.15 -35.40
CA GLN A 685 4.69 -6.90 -35.02
C GLN A 685 4.13 -5.75 -35.87
N ASN A 686 2.92 -5.95 -36.39
CA ASN A 686 2.15 -4.88 -37.05
C ASN A 686 1.31 -4.12 -36.01
N LEU A 687 1.37 -2.79 -36.04
CA LEU A 687 0.56 -1.92 -35.20
C LEU A 687 -0.75 -1.53 -35.90
N PRO A 688 -1.79 -1.07 -35.16
CA PRO A 688 -3.05 -0.61 -35.75
C PRO A 688 -2.88 0.50 -36.79
N SER A 689 -1.83 1.32 -36.64
CA SER A 689 -1.46 2.37 -37.58
C SER A 689 -0.90 1.86 -38.93
N GLY A 690 -0.70 0.55 -39.07
CA GLY A 690 -0.04 -0.07 -40.23
C GLY A 690 1.49 -0.03 -40.17
N LYS A 691 2.08 0.61 -39.15
CA LYS A 691 3.53 0.59 -38.92
C LYS A 691 4.00 -0.74 -38.35
N LYS A 692 5.27 -1.06 -38.56
CA LYS A 692 5.93 -2.28 -38.07
C LYS A 692 6.96 -1.96 -37.01
N ILE A 693 7.05 -2.79 -35.99
CA ILE A 693 8.08 -2.74 -34.95
C ILE A 693 8.64 -4.14 -34.70
N LEU A 694 9.78 -4.25 -34.01
CA LEU A 694 10.27 -5.55 -33.55
C LEU A 694 9.33 -6.14 -32.50
N SER A 695 9.13 -7.46 -32.56
CA SER A 695 8.41 -8.22 -31.53
C SER A 695 9.16 -8.21 -30.19
N LEU A 696 8.43 -8.49 -29.11
CA LEU A 696 8.99 -8.63 -27.76
C LEU A 696 10.15 -9.65 -27.71
N ASN A 697 9.98 -10.81 -28.36
CA ASN A 697 10.98 -11.89 -28.39
C ASN A 697 12.28 -11.46 -29.08
N ALA A 698 12.17 -10.69 -30.17
CA ALA A 698 13.32 -10.14 -30.88
C ALA A 698 14.05 -9.12 -30.01
N ILE A 699 13.32 -8.15 -29.44
CA ILE A 699 13.90 -7.13 -28.54
C ILE A 699 14.58 -7.78 -27.35
N GLU A 700 13.93 -8.75 -26.70
CA GLU A 700 14.49 -9.44 -25.55
C GLU A 700 15.77 -10.21 -25.92
N THR A 701 15.79 -10.86 -27.08
CA THR A 701 16.98 -11.58 -27.57
C THR A 701 18.14 -10.62 -27.86
N ILE A 702 17.89 -9.50 -28.52
CA ILE A 702 18.90 -8.48 -28.79
C ILE A 702 19.44 -7.90 -27.48
N ARG A 703 18.54 -7.44 -26.59
CA ARG A 703 18.90 -6.85 -25.29
C ARG A 703 19.76 -7.79 -24.44
N LYS A 704 19.48 -9.09 -24.44
CA LYS A 704 20.25 -10.10 -23.69
C LYS A 704 21.58 -10.47 -24.35
N SER A 705 21.79 -10.07 -25.61
CA SER A 705 23.01 -10.33 -26.39
C SER A 705 24.02 -9.19 -26.30
N ILE A 706 23.56 -7.97 -26.00
CA ILE A 706 24.40 -6.76 -25.91
C ILE A 706 25.14 -6.68 -24.56
N GLY A 707 26.39 -6.23 -24.59
CA GLY A 707 27.16 -5.85 -23.41
C GLY A 707 27.78 -7.01 -22.63
N LYS A 708 27.92 -8.19 -23.26
CA LYS A 708 28.57 -9.36 -22.64
C LYS A 708 30.10 -9.25 -22.53
N TYR A 709 30.70 -8.40 -23.35
CA TYR A 709 32.16 -8.26 -23.41
C TYR A 709 32.65 -7.26 -22.36
N LYS A 710 33.66 -7.67 -21.56
CA LYS A 710 34.30 -6.81 -20.57
C LYS A 710 34.97 -5.62 -21.25
N GLN A 711 34.97 -4.45 -20.60
CA GLN A 711 35.56 -3.23 -21.15
C GLN A 711 37.03 -3.43 -21.56
N ASP A 712 37.82 -4.10 -20.73
CA ASP A 712 39.24 -4.37 -21.03
C ASP A 712 39.45 -5.16 -22.33
N MET A 713 38.53 -6.08 -22.64
CA MET A 713 38.58 -6.86 -23.89
C MET A 713 38.23 -5.97 -25.09
N VAL A 714 37.25 -5.07 -24.94
CA VAL A 714 36.91 -4.08 -25.98
C VAL A 714 38.10 -3.15 -26.21
N ASP A 715 38.75 -2.68 -25.14
CA ASP A 715 39.91 -1.80 -25.21
C ASP A 715 41.12 -2.49 -25.87
N GLU A 716 41.36 -3.76 -25.55
CA GLU A 716 42.43 -4.54 -26.17
C GLU A 716 42.18 -4.74 -27.68
N ILE A 717 40.96 -5.10 -28.07
CA ILE A 717 40.58 -5.28 -29.48
C ILE A 717 40.67 -3.93 -30.21
N SER A 718 40.15 -2.86 -29.61
CA SER A 718 40.21 -1.48 -30.14
C SER A 718 41.65 -1.06 -30.43
N LYS A 719 42.58 -1.26 -29.49
CA LYS A 719 44.02 -0.98 -29.68
C LYS A 719 44.64 -1.79 -30.83
N LYS A 720 44.19 -3.02 -31.04
CA LYS A 720 44.67 -3.90 -32.12
C LYS A 720 44.01 -3.61 -33.48
N SER A 721 42.89 -2.89 -33.52
CA SER A 721 42.02 -2.77 -34.71
C SER A 721 42.32 -1.55 -35.60
N ASN A 722 43.53 -0.97 -35.54
CA ASN A 722 44.01 0.11 -36.41
C ASN A 722 42.94 1.12 -36.87
N GLY A 723 42.33 1.85 -35.91
CA GLY A 723 41.47 3.01 -36.20
C GLY A 723 39.97 2.83 -35.99
N LEU A 724 39.48 1.65 -35.59
CA LEU A 724 38.10 1.51 -35.11
C LEU A 724 37.94 2.17 -33.73
N SER A 725 36.83 2.89 -33.53
CA SER A 725 36.48 3.44 -32.22
C SER A 725 36.03 2.32 -31.27
N HIS A 726 36.16 2.54 -29.95
CA HIS A 726 35.66 1.60 -28.94
C HIS A 726 34.18 1.26 -29.14
N SER A 727 33.35 2.24 -29.54
CA SER A 727 31.94 2.01 -29.85
C SER A 727 31.75 1.09 -31.06
N ALA A 728 32.53 1.27 -32.12
CA ALA A 728 32.42 0.45 -33.32
C ALA A 728 32.85 -1.00 -33.06
N VAL A 729 33.89 -1.21 -32.25
CA VAL A 729 34.32 -2.54 -31.80
C VAL A 729 33.23 -3.20 -30.96
N LYS A 730 32.66 -2.46 -29.99
CA LYS A 730 31.58 -2.95 -29.16
C LYS A 730 30.36 -3.37 -29.97
N ASP A 731 29.87 -2.48 -30.85
CA ASP A 731 28.73 -2.76 -31.72
C ASP A 731 28.97 -3.98 -32.61
N SER A 732 30.20 -4.17 -33.12
CA SER A 732 30.56 -5.34 -33.93
C SER A 732 30.54 -6.66 -33.13
N LEU A 733 31.04 -6.63 -31.89
CA LEU A 733 31.02 -7.80 -31.00
C LEU A 733 29.60 -8.15 -30.56
N ASP A 734 28.81 -7.15 -30.19
CA ASP A 734 27.40 -7.31 -29.84
C ASP A 734 26.59 -7.81 -31.06
N ALA A 735 26.87 -7.31 -32.27
CA ALA A 735 26.24 -7.76 -33.50
C ALA A 735 26.52 -9.24 -33.82
N LYS A 736 27.76 -9.72 -33.61
CA LYS A 736 28.09 -11.15 -33.79
C LYS A 736 27.31 -12.04 -32.82
N GLU A 737 27.15 -11.60 -31.58
CA GLU A 737 26.34 -12.33 -30.60
C GLU A 737 24.86 -12.32 -31.00
N VAL A 738 24.32 -11.19 -31.44
CA VAL A 738 22.94 -11.09 -31.95
C VAL A 738 22.72 -12.03 -33.14
N GLN A 739 23.63 -12.04 -34.11
CA GLN A 739 23.58 -12.94 -35.25
C GLN A 739 23.52 -14.41 -34.80
N ALA A 740 24.43 -14.82 -33.92
CA ALA A 740 24.47 -16.19 -33.40
C ALA A 740 23.19 -16.57 -32.63
N GLN A 741 22.63 -15.64 -31.83
CA GLN A 741 21.40 -15.91 -31.08
C GLN A 741 20.16 -15.95 -31.99
N PHE A 742 20.09 -15.15 -33.06
CA PHE A 742 18.97 -15.19 -34.01
C PHE A 742 18.98 -16.48 -34.83
N ALA A 743 20.14 -16.89 -35.34
CA ALA A 743 20.29 -18.17 -36.03
C ALA A 743 19.91 -19.33 -35.10
N LYS A 744 20.44 -19.32 -33.85
CA LYS A 744 20.16 -20.38 -32.87
C LYS A 744 18.68 -20.45 -32.46
N LYS A 745 18.07 -19.32 -32.11
CA LYS A 745 16.72 -19.28 -31.50
C LYS A 745 15.58 -19.28 -32.51
N PHE A 746 15.78 -18.64 -33.64
CA PHE A 746 14.73 -18.36 -34.61
C PHE A 746 15.03 -18.95 -35.99
N GLY A 747 16.23 -19.51 -36.22
CA GLY A 747 16.63 -19.99 -37.54
C GLY A 747 16.79 -18.86 -38.56
N VAL A 748 16.96 -17.62 -38.08
CA VAL A 748 17.11 -16.43 -38.93
C VAL A 748 18.58 -16.07 -39.05
N GLU A 749 19.11 -16.21 -40.26
CA GLU A 749 20.45 -15.77 -40.61
C GLU A 749 20.42 -14.27 -40.90
N LEU A 750 21.08 -13.49 -40.04
CA LEU A 750 21.27 -12.06 -40.23
C LEU A 750 22.64 -11.81 -40.82
N ASP A 751 22.78 -10.81 -41.69
CA ASP A 751 24.12 -10.31 -42.02
C ASP A 751 24.68 -9.41 -40.90
N THR A 752 25.97 -9.07 -40.99
CA THR A 752 26.63 -8.21 -40.00
C THR A 752 26.01 -6.80 -39.94
N SER A 753 25.59 -6.25 -41.07
CA SER A 753 24.99 -4.91 -41.16
C SER A 753 23.58 -4.87 -40.56
N GLU A 754 22.77 -5.89 -40.81
CA GLU A 754 21.47 -6.11 -40.18
C GLU A 754 21.61 -6.23 -38.66
N SER A 755 22.57 -7.04 -38.20
CA SER A 755 22.83 -7.25 -36.78
C SER A 755 23.29 -5.97 -36.08
N ILE A 756 24.16 -5.18 -36.71
CA ILE A 756 24.56 -3.85 -36.20
C ILE A 756 23.35 -2.92 -36.11
N ARG A 757 22.50 -2.87 -37.15
CA ARG A 757 21.29 -2.04 -37.14
C ARG A 757 20.32 -2.44 -36.03
N LEU A 758 20.17 -3.74 -35.77
CA LEU A 758 19.34 -4.24 -34.66
C LEU A 758 19.89 -3.83 -33.29
N VAL A 759 21.21 -3.96 -33.09
CA VAL A 759 21.89 -3.51 -31.85
C VAL A 759 21.69 -2.02 -31.64
N GLN A 760 21.95 -1.22 -32.67
CA GLN A 760 21.78 0.24 -32.63
C GLN A 760 20.33 0.62 -32.32
N HIS A 761 19.38 0.05 -33.04
CA HIS A 761 17.96 0.31 -32.84
C HIS A 761 17.50 0.01 -31.40
N VAL A 762 17.87 -1.14 -30.84
CA VAL A 762 17.50 -1.50 -29.46
C VAL A 762 18.20 -0.59 -28.44
N ASN A 763 19.46 -0.22 -28.65
CA ASN A 763 20.17 0.74 -27.78
C ASN A 763 19.54 2.14 -27.82
N GLN A 764 19.02 2.56 -28.98
CA GLN A 764 18.31 3.84 -29.13
C GLN A 764 16.96 3.82 -28.39
N LEU A 765 16.19 2.74 -28.56
CA LEU A 765 14.93 2.55 -27.83
C LEU A 765 15.15 2.47 -26.31
N ASP A 766 16.11 1.68 -25.83
CA ASP A 766 16.44 1.58 -24.40
C ASP A 766 16.88 2.94 -23.84
N GLY A 767 17.67 3.69 -24.62
CA GLY A 767 18.07 5.06 -24.32
C GLY A 767 16.92 6.06 -24.25
N LEU A 768 15.71 5.71 -24.67
CA LEU A 768 14.51 6.54 -24.62
C LEU A 768 13.49 6.07 -23.58
N THR A 769 13.74 4.96 -22.88
CA THR A 769 12.88 4.51 -21.78
C THR A 769 12.80 5.58 -20.68
N PRO A 770 11.63 5.90 -20.12
CA PRO A 770 11.54 6.75 -18.95
C PRO A 770 12.15 6.09 -17.70
N GLY A 771 12.44 6.88 -16.67
CA GLY A 771 12.77 6.33 -15.35
C GLY A 771 11.51 5.84 -14.64
N LEU A 772 11.56 4.71 -13.94
CA LEU A 772 10.41 4.25 -13.14
C LEU A 772 10.14 5.19 -11.96
N TRP A 773 8.86 5.38 -11.65
CA TRP A 773 8.36 6.17 -10.52
C TRP A 773 7.57 5.26 -9.59
N GLN A 774 8.20 4.87 -8.48
CA GLN A 774 7.58 3.98 -7.50
C GLN A 774 7.38 4.74 -6.19
N GLU A 775 6.17 4.68 -5.65
CA GLU A 775 5.88 5.29 -4.35
C GLU A 775 6.65 4.55 -3.26
N SER A 776 6.42 3.25 -3.14
CA SER A 776 7.04 2.43 -2.09
C SER A 776 8.22 1.60 -2.59
N ARG A 777 9.30 1.62 -1.81
CA ARG A 777 10.41 0.67 -1.95
C ARG A 777 10.04 -0.62 -1.21
N VAL A 778 9.65 -1.65 -1.95
CA VAL A 778 9.40 -2.97 -1.37
C VAL A 778 10.70 -3.77 -1.41
N ILE A 779 11.13 -4.39 -0.31
CA ILE A 779 12.26 -5.33 -0.32
C ILE A 779 11.68 -6.74 -0.34
N ALA A 780 11.82 -7.42 -1.47
CA ALA A 780 11.46 -8.83 -1.64
C ALA A 780 12.67 -9.70 -1.23
N SER A 781 12.71 -10.12 0.04
CA SER A 781 13.79 -10.94 0.58
C SER A 781 13.26 -12.19 1.29
N LEU A 782 14.06 -13.27 1.25
CA LEU A 782 13.79 -14.53 1.96
C LEU A 782 14.47 -14.59 3.34
N ASP A 783 15.03 -13.49 3.84
CA ASP A 783 15.75 -13.48 5.12
C ASP A 783 14.88 -13.97 6.29
N ARG A 784 13.56 -13.68 6.26
CA ARG A 784 12.61 -14.13 7.29
C ARG A 784 12.05 -15.54 7.06
N ALA A 785 12.54 -16.28 6.05
CA ALA A 785 12.02 -17.57 5.64
C ALA A 785 12.60 -18.74 6.47
N THR A 786 12.30 -18.76 7.78
CA THR A 786 12.80 -19.79 8.71
C THR A 786 12.41 -21.21 8.32
N PHE A 787 11.23 -21.38 7.74
CA PHE A 787 10.71 -22.66 7.25
C PHE A 787 11.06 -22.94 5.79
N GLY A 788 12.01 -22.19 5.22
CA GLY A 788 12.22 -22.14 3.78
C GLY A 788 11.18 -21.23 3.12
N GLY A 789 11.26 -21.12 1.80
CA GLY A 789 10.41 -20.26 0.99
C GLY A 789 10.76 -20.40 -0.47
N PHE A 790 10.17 -19.58 -1.33
CA PHE A 790 10.56 -19.56 -2.74
C PHE A 790 10.51 -18.17 -3.33
N SER A 791 11.30 -17.94 -4.37
CA SER A 791 11.24 -16.73 -5.19
C SER A 791 10.59 -17.02 -6.54
N GLY A 792 10.03 -15.98 -7.14
CA GLY A 792 9.56 -15.94 -8.52
C GLY A 792 10.11 -14.71 -9.23
N ASP A 793 10.97 -14.91 -10.24
CA ASP A 793 11.48 -13.83 -11.11
C ASP A 793 10.58 -13.69 -12.35
N VAL A 794 9.98 -12.51 -12.52
CA VAL A 794 9.09 -12.18 -13.64
C VAL A 794 9.91 -11.78 -14.86
N THR A 795 9.77 -12.54 -15.93
CA THR A 795 10.56 -12.33 -17.15
C THR A 795 10.04 -11.17 -18.02
N GLY A 796 10.95 -10.53 -18.76
CA GLY A 796 10.60 -9.67 -19.89
C GLY A 796 10.29 -8.19 -19.56
N MET A 797 10.30 -7.75 -18.30
CA MET A 797 9.96 -6.36 -17.93
C MET A 797 10.75 -5.31 -18.73
N GLY A 798 12.08 -5.45 -18.77
CA GLY A 798 12.93 -4.52 -19.52
C GLY A 798 12.68 -4.53 -21.03
N ALA A 799 12.34 -5.68 -21.61
CA ALA A 799 12.04 -5.78 -23.04
C ALA A 799 10.66 -5.16 -23.38
N ARG A 800 9.67 -5.30 -22.49
CA ARG A 800 8.36 -4.66 -22.62
C ARG A 800 8.45 -3.14 -22.62
N ASN A 801 9.26 -2.56 -21.73
CA ASN A 801 9.49 -1.11 -21.73
C ASN A 801 10.12 -0.62 -23.04
N ILE A 802 11.13 -1.33 -23.56
CA ILE A 802 11.76 -0.98 -24.85
C ILE A 802 10.78 -1.13 -26.01
N GLN A 803 9.99 -2.22 -26.03
CA GLN A 803 8.96 -2.44 -27.04
C GLN A 803 7.90 -1.33 -26.99
N GLN A 804 7.47 -0.94 -25.79
CA GLN A 804 6.48 0.12 -25.63
C GLN A 804 7.01 1.46 -26.16
N VAL A 805 8.29 1.79 -25.95
CA VAL A 805 8.92 2.96 -26.57
C VAL A 805 8.85 2.88 -28.10
N ALA A 806 9.06 1.69 -28.69
CA ALA A 806 8.93 1.50 -30.13
C ALA A 806 7.49 1.73 -30.61
N VAL A 807 6.49 1.25 -29.85
CA VAL A 807 5.06 1.52 -30.09
C VAL A 807 4.78 3.02 -30.02
N ASP A 808 5.21 3.68 -28.95
CA ASP A 808 4.90 5.09 -28.70
C ASP A 808 5.52 6.01 -29.77
N ILE A 809 6.75 5.73 -30.22
CA ILE A 809 7.38 6.48 -31.31
C ILE A 809 6.69 6.20 -32.65
N ALA A 810 6.35 4.93 -32.93
CA ALA A 810 5.65 4.58 -34.16
C ALA A 810 4.26 5.21 -34.20
N GLU A 811 3.50 5.23 -33.11
CA GLU A 811 2.14 5.79 -33.07
C GLU A 811 2.11 7.31 -32.88
N SER A 812 3.23 7.93 -32.50
CA SER A 812 3.32 9.39 -32.38
C SER A 812 3.20 10.11 -33.72
N THR A 813 2.44 11.21 -33.72
CA THR A 813 2.34 12.14 -34.84
C THR A 813 3.45 13.21 -34.83
N SER A 814 4.13 13.38 -33.69
CA SER A 814 5.25 14.30 -33.52
C SER A 814 6.57 13.55 -33.49
N GLN A 815 7.62 14.19 -34.03
CA GLN A 815 9.01 13.71 -33.93
C GLN A 815 9.84 14.55 -32.96
N SER A 816 9.22 15.49 -32.23
CA SER A 816 9.95 16.33 -31.28
C SER A 816 10.33 15.51 -30.04
N ALA A 817 11.53 15.74 -29.51
CA ALA A 817 11.96 15.07 -28.29
C ALA A 817 10.98 15.23 -27.13
N ASP A 818 10.44 16.44 -26.91
CA ASP A 818 9.53 16.73 -25.80
C ASP A 818 8.22 15.93 -25.90
N ASP A 819 7.63 15.83 -27.10
CA ASP A 819 6.40 15.06 -27.31
C ASP A 819 6.62 13.55 -27.17
N ILE A 820 7.78 13.06 -27.63
CA ILE A 820 8.16 11.65 -27.46
C ILE A 820 8.39 11.31 -25.99
N LEU A 821 8.95 12.22 -25.18
CA LEU A 821 9.04 11.99 -23.72
C LEU A 821 7.65 11.87 -23.07
N ALA A 822 6.72 12.74 -23.45
CA ALA A 822 5.35 12.65 -22.95
C ALA A 822 4.63 11.36 -23.40
N ALA A 823 4.85 10.93 -24.65
CA ALA A 823 4.31 9.67 -25.17
C ALA A 823 4.88 8.46 -24.44
N THR A 824 6.21 8.37 -24.33
CA THR A 824 6.91 7.26 -23.66
C THR A 824 6.62 7.19 -22.17
N ARG A 825 6.43 8.32 -21.48
CA ARG A 825 5.96 8.34 -20.08
C ARG A 825 4.59 7.70 -19.91
N ARG A 826 3.64 7.98 -20.81
CA ARG A 826 2.32 7.31 -20.79
C ARG A 826 2.44 5.82 -21.14
N GLY A 827 3.32 5.48 -22.08
CA GLY A 827 3.64 4.08 -22.39
C GLY A 827 4.18 3.32 -21.18
N GLU A 828 5.16 3.89 -20.46
CA GLU A 828 5.73 3.30 -19.26
C GLU A 828 4.67 3.05 -18.18
N GLN A 829 3.73 3.98 -17.99
CA GLN A 829 2.61 3.78 -17.05
C GLN A 829 1.76 2.56 -17.42
N ARG A 830 1.43 2.37 -18.71
CA ARG A 830 0.70 1.18 -19.19
C ARG A 830 1.47 -0.11 -18.97
N VAL A 831 2.79 -0.10 -19.19
CA VAL A 831 3.64 -1.28 -18.92
C VAL A 831 3.69 -1.58 -17.42
N THR A 832 3.77 -0.54 -16.58
CA THR A 832 3.72 -0.67 -15.11
C THR A 832 2.38 -1.24 -14.64
N GLU A 833 1.26 -0.83 -15.22
CA GLU A 833 -0.07 -1.43 -14.96
C GLU A 833 -0.11 -2.91 -15.34
N THR A 834 0.30 -3.26 -16.57
CA THR A 834 0.40 -4.66 -17.03
C THR A 834 1.26 -5.48 -16.07
N PHE A 835 2.31 -4.89 -15.53
CA PHE A 835 3.22 -5.57 -14.63
C PHE A 835 2.67 -5.73 -13.21
N ASN A 836 1.85 -4.80 -12.74
CA ASN A 836 1.08 -4.98 -11.52
C ASN A 836 0.10 -6.14 -11.68
N GLU A 837 -0.61 -6.25 -12.80
CA GLU A 837 -1.48 -7.39 -13.10
C GLU A 837 -0.72 -8.72 -13.08
N ILE A 838 0.52 -8.76 -13.61
CA ILE A 838 1.36 -9.96 -13.56
C ILE A 838 1.74 -10.33 -12.12
N LYS A 839 2.08 -9.35 -11.27
CA LYS A 839 2.36 -9.59 -9.84
C LYS A 839 1.13 -10.05 -9.07
N ASP A 840 -0.03 -9.51 -9.41
CA ASP A 840 -1.31 -9.91 -8.82
C ASP A 840 -1.66 -11.34 -9.24
N ASN A 841 -1.46 -11.69 -10.51
CA ASN A 841 -1.61 -13.05 -11.01
C ASN A 841 -0.65 -14.05 -10.32
N PHE A 842 0.62 -13.67 -10.12
CA PHE A 842 1.57 -14.44 -9.30
C PHE A 842 1.01 -14.67 -7.89
N THR A 843 0.58 -13.59 -7.22
CA THR A 843 0.08 -13.65 -5.84
C THR A 843 -1.19 -14.49 -5.71
N ASN A 844 -2.11 -14.37 -6.67
CA ASN A 844 -3.34 -15.15 -6.72
C ASN A 844 -3.07 -16.63 -7.00
N THR A 845 -2.10 -16.95 -7.87
CA THR A 845 -1.72 -18.34 -8.15
C THR A 845 -1.08 -19.00 -6.94
N VAL A 846 -0.20 -18.29 -6.24
CA VAL A 846 0.37 -18.75 -4.97
C VAL A 846 -0.72 -18.95 -3.93
N LYS A 847 -1.67 -18.01 -3.84
CA LYS A 847 -2.82 -18.09 -2.95
C LYS A 847 -3.63 -19.34 -3.21
N GLU A 848 -4.04 -19.56 -4.45
CA GLU A 848 -4.81 -20.75 -4.84
C GLU A 848 -4.08 -22.05 -4.48
N ALA A 849 -2.77 -22.12 -4.76
CA ALA A 849 -1.97 -23.30 -4.49
C ALA A 849 -1.80 -23.60 -2.98
N LEU A 850 -1.59 -22.57 -2.17
CA LEU A 850 -1.32 -22.72 -0.73
C LEU A 850 -2.59 -22.75 0.14
N ASP A 851 -3.63 -21.97 -0.19
CA ASP A 851 -4.90 -21.93 0.55
C ASP A 851 -5.64 -23.27 0.43
N LYS A 852 -5.62 -23.89 -0.76
CA LYS A 852 -6.18 -25.24 -0.99
C LYS A 852 -5.56 -26.29 -0.06
N ARG A 853 -4.37 -26.02 0.46
CA ARG A 853 -3.60 -26.91 1.33
C ARG A 853 -3.52 -26.39 2.78
N SER A 854 -4.22 -25.30 3.07
CA SER A 854 -4.24 -24.63 4.38
C SER A 854 -2.85 -24.27 4.90
N ILE A 855 -1.95 -23.84 4.00
CA ILE A 855 -0.58 -23.41 4.34
C ILE A 855 -0.59 -21.90 4.53
N PRO A 856 -0.43 -21.37 5.76
CA PRO A 856 -0.33 -19.93 5.95
C PRO A 856 0.98 -19.42 5.37
N TYR A 857 0.95 -18.25 4.73
CA TYR A 857 2.11 -17.66 4.08
C TYR A 857 2.05 -16.13 4.05
N SER A 858 3.17 -15.50 3.69
CA SER A 858 3.23 -14.10 3.30
C SER A 858 3.94 -13.98 1.95
N SER A 859 3.39 -13.18 1.04
CA SER A 859 3.98 -12.89 -0.27
C SER A 859 4.36 -11.41 -0.38
N LYS A 860 5.47 -11.11 -1.06
CA LYS A 860 5.88 -9.75 -1.41
C LYS A 860 6.50 -9.73 -2.79
N CYS A 861 6.17 -8.74 -3.60
CA CYS A 861 6.80 -8.50 -4.89
C CYS A 861 7.44 -7.11 -4.94
N SER A 862 8.62 -7.01 -5.53
CA SER A 862 9.38 -5.77 -5.76
C SER A 862 10.03 -5.80 -7.13
N GLY A 863 9.60 -4.91 -8.02
CA GLY A 863 9.98 -5.03 -9.43
C GLY A 863 9.61 -6.42 -9.94
N ASP A 864 10.56 -7.07 -10.63
CA ASP A 864 10.47 -8.43 -11.15
C ASP A 864 10.68 -9.54 -10.13
N ASP A 865 11.14 -9.23 -8.92
CA ASP A 865 11.38 -10.21 -7.88
C ASP A 865 10.15 -10.36 -6.97
N CYS A 866 9.56 -11.55 -6.92
CA CYS A 866 8.57 -11.95 -5.92
C CYS A 866 9.16 -12.98 -4.95
N VAL A 867 8.77 -12.91 -3.68
CA VAL A 867 9.14 -13.88 -2.63
C VAL A 867 7.90 -14.35 -1.87
N VAL A 868 7.90 -15.63 -1.53
CA VAL A 868 6.84 -16.26 -0.75
C VAL A 868 7.46 -16.95 0.46
N ILE A 869 6.98 -16.58 1.64
CA ILE A 869 7.45 -17.07 2.93
C ILE A 869 6.31 -17.84 3.61
N PRO A 870 6.27 -19.17 3.49
CA PRO A 870 5.31 -20.00 4.21
C PRO A 870 5.65 -20.02 5.72
N LYS A 871 4.62 -20.25 6.54
CA LYS A 871 4.74 -20.40 8.00
C LYS A 871 5.00 -21.84 8.44
N VAL A 872 5.05 -22.76 7.49
CA VAL A 872 5.43 -24.17 7.65
C VAL A 872 6.34 -24.59 6.51
N ALA A 873 7.16 -25.62 6.71
CA ALA A 873 8.04 -26.10 5.67
C ALA A 873 7.25 -26.75 4.54
N LEU A 874 7.54 -26.37 3.30
CA LEU A 874 6.91 -26.98 2.13
C LEU A 874 7.48 -28.38 1.91
N SER A 875 6.61 -29.36 1.76
CA SER A 875 6.96 -30.67 1.23
C SER A 875 7.17 -30.62 -0.28
N LYS A 876 7.86 -31.61 -0.83
CA LYS A 876 8.01 -31.76 -2.29
C LYS A 876 6.66 -31.76 -3.01
N LYS A 877 5.62 -32.34 -2.39
CA LYS A 877 4.27 -32.34 -2.96
C LYS A 877 3.69 -30.92 -3.01
N ASP A 878 3.90 -30.11 -1.99
CA ASP A 878 3.43 -28.72 -1.97
C ASP A 878 4.13 -27.89 -3.07
N GLU A 879 5.44 -28.08 -3.25
CA GLU A 879 6.20 -27.42 -4.31
C GLU A 879 5.72 -27.82 -5.72
N LEU A 880 5.43 -29.10 -5.95
CA LEU A 880 4.89 -29.57 -7.23
C LEU A 880 3.47 -29.03 -7.50
N GLU A 881 2.63 -28.87 -6.48
CA GLU A 881 1.30 -28.25 -6.62
C GLU A 881 1.40 -26.76 -6.97
N ILE A 882 2.44 -26.07 -6.50
CA ILE A 882 2.72 -24.69 -6.93
C ILE A 882 3.08 -24.67 -8.42
N ILE A 883 3.98 -25.55 -8.88
CA ILE A 883 4.30 -25.64 -10.32
C ILE A 883 3.08 -26.00 -11.16
N GLU A 884 2.24 -26.90 -10.66
CA GLU A 884 0.95 -27.29 -11.26
C GLU A 884 -0.02 -26.10 -11.39
N ALA A 885 -0.01 -25.17 -10.44
CA ALA A 885 -0.81 -23.96 -10.52
C ALA A 885 -0.24 -22.99 -11.58
N PHE A 886 1.08 -22.75 -11.57
CA PHE A 886 1.72 -21.84 -12.52
C PHE A 886 1.65 -22.32 -13.97
N ARG A 887 1.75 -23.64 -14.23
CA ARG A 887 1.66 -24.15 -15.61
C ARG A 887 0.29 -23.96 -16.27
N LYS A 888 -0.76 -23.70 -15.48
CA LYS A 888 -2.13 -23.49 -15.96
C LYS A 888 -2.40 -22.06 -16.40
N GLN A 889 -1.47 -21.13 -16.16
CA GLN A 889 -1.61 -19.75 -16.58
C GLN A 889 -1.45 -19.60 -18.10
N ASP A 890 -1.90 -18.46 -18.63
CA ASP A 890 -1.78 -18.14 -20.06
C ASP A 890 -0.32 -17.98 -20.53
N ASN A 891 0.58 -17.57 -19.64
CA ASN A 891 2.02 -17.48 -19.91
C ASN A 891 2.87 -18.20 -18.86
N PRO A 892 2.92 -19.55 -18.89
CA PRO A 892 3.63 -20.37 -17.91
C PRO A 892 5.11 -20.05 -17.73
N SER A 893 5.80 -19.62 -18.80
CA SER A 893 7.24 -19.30 -18.77
C SER A 893 7.56 -17.94 -18.14
N GLN A 894 6.53 -17.15 -17.83
CA GLN A 894 6.69 -15.80 -17.31
C GLN A 894 7.39 -15.76 -15.95
N TYR A 895 7.34 -16.83 -15.16
CA TYR A 895 7.90 -16.90 -13.83
C TYR A 895 9.01 -17.94 -13.76
N ARG A 896 10.16 -17.55 -13.21
CA ARG A 896 11.25 -18.47 -12.85
C ARG A 896 11.17 -18.74 -11.36
N LEU A 897 10.89 -19.97 -10.97
CA LEU A 897 10.68 -20.33 -9.57
C LEU A 897 11.94 -20.95 -8.96
N SER A 898 12.25 -20.59 -7.72
CA SER A 898 13.41 -21.13 -6.98
C SER A 898 13.01 -21.42 -5.53
N PHE A 899 12.93 -22.69 -5.16
CA PHE A 899 12.53 -23.17 -3.84
C PHE A 899 13.74 -23.39 -2.94
N ILE A 900 13.67 -22.84 -1.73
CA ILE A 900 14.72 -22.85 -0.72
C ILE A 900 14.24 -23.66 0.49
N PRO A 901 15.02 -24.67 0.93
CA PRO A 901 14.63 -25.52 2.05
C PRO A 901 14.74 -24.79 3.39
N PRO A 902 14.10 -25.31 4.45
CA PRO A 902 14.31 -24.82 5.82
C PRO A 902 15.76 -25.02 6.29
N GLY A 903 16.16 -24.27 7.31
CA GLY A 903 17.45 -24.46 8.00
C GLY A 903 18.66 -23.81 7.32
N ILE A 904 18.46 -23.05 6.23
CA ILE A 904 19.52 -22.24 5.61
C ILE A 904 19.78 -20.99 6.45
N ASP A 905 21.05 -20.60 6.61
CA ASP A 905 21.44 -19.34 7.27
C ASP A 905 20.73 -18.15 6.60
N GLU A 906 20.24 -17.19 7.40
CA GLU A 906 19.48 -16.02 6.93
C GLU A 906 20.14 -15.33 5.73
N SER A 907 21.43 -14.98 5.86
CA SER A 907 22.19 -14.27 4.81
C SER A 907 22.43 -15.06 3.52
N LYS A 908 22.20 -16.39 3.53
CA LYS A 908 22.41 -17.26 2.36
C LYS A 908 21.13 -17.55 1.58
N ARG A 909 19.94 -17.35 2.16
CA ARG A 909 18.65 -17.72 1.55
C ARG A 909 18.43 -17.03 0.21
N THR A 910 18.58 -15.70 0.18
CA THR A 910 18.40 -14.89 -1.03
C THR A 910 19.49 -15.16 -2.08
N LEU A 911 20.73 -15.43 -1.65
CA LEU A 911 21.83 -15.84 -2.55
C LEU A 911 21.54 -17.20 -3.20
N MET A 912 21.02 -18.16 -2.44
CA MET A 912 20.62 -19.46 -2.97
C MET A 912 19.44 -19.36 -3.95
N ALA A 913 18.46 -18.51 -3.66
CA ALA A 913 17.36 -18.23 -4.58
C ALA A 913 17.85 -17.69 -5.92
N THR A 914 18.77 -16.72 -5.86
CA THR A 914 19.45 -16.16 -7.04
C THR A 914 20.24 -17.24 -7.79
N HIS A 915 20.89 -18.17 -7.10
CA HIS A 915 21.58 -19.29 -7.75
C HIS A 915 20.60 -20.19 -8.53
N GLY A 916 19.48 -20.59 -7.93
CA GLY A 916 18.47 -21.40 -8.61
C GLY A 916 17.88 -20.69 -9.84
N GLU A 917 17.67 -19.38 -9.75
CA GLU A 917 17.27 -18.52 -10.87
C GLU A 917 18.33 -18.51 -12.00
N LEU A 918 19.63 -18.42 -11.67
CA LEU A 918 20.72 -18.49 -12.65
C LEU A 918 20.78 -19.86 -13.35
N VAL A 919 20.57 -20.95 -12.60
CA VAL A 919 20.50 -22.32 -13.15
C VAL A 919 19.33 -22.44 -14.12
N GLU A 920 18.15 -21.94 -13.77
CA GLU A 920 16.99 -21.91 -14.67
C GLU A 920 17.28 -21.09 -15.94
N LYS A 921 17.90 -19.92 -15.79
CA LYS A 921 18.26 -19.04 -16.90
C LYS A 921 19.22 -19.73 -17.86
N GLU A 922 20.24 -20.40 -17.33
CA GLU A 922 21.21 -21.12 -18.15
C GLU A 922 20.61 -22.36 -18.78
N PHE A 923 19.77 -23.08 -18.04
CA PHE A 923 19.00 -24.21 -18.54
C PHE A 923 18.18 -23.83 -19.78
N ARG A 924 17.40 -22.73 -19.71
CA ARG A 924 16.62 -22.27 -20.87
C ARG A 924 17.51 -21.93 -22.06
N LYS A 925 18.69 -21.34 -21.87
CA LYS A 925 19.63 -21.04 -22.97
C LYS A 925 20.17 -22.30 -23.64
N GLU A 926 20.34 -23.38 -22.88
CA GLU A 926 20.83 -24.65 -23.41
C GLU A 926 19.75 -25.35 -24.25
N VAL A 927 18.49 -25.32 -23.83
CA VAL A 927 17.41 -26.08 -24.51
C VAL A 927 16.74 -25.31 -25.63
N VAL A 928 16.71 -23.98 -25.61
CA VAL A 928 16.05 -23.17 -26.65
C VAL A 928 16.80 -23.21 -27.98
N GLY A 929 16.06 -23.45 -29.07
CA GLY A 929 16.56 -23.24 -30.42
C GLY A 929 15.76 -23.92 -31.52
N VAL A 930 16.32 -23.88 -32.73
CA VAL A 930 15.81 -24.61 -33.91
C VAL A 930 16.72 -25.81 -34.21
N GLY A 931 16.14 -26.94 -34.60
CA GLY A 931 16.87 -28.13 -35.04
C GLY A 931 16.92 -29.29 -34.03
N VAL A 932 17.64 -30.35 -34.39
CA VAL A 932 17.79 -31.57 -33.58
C VAL A 932 18.55 -31.24 -32.29
N GLY A 933 18.03 -31.65 -31.14
CA GLY A 933 18.65 -31.34 -29.84
C GLY A 933 18.17 -30.04 -29.20
N LYS A 934 17.15 -29.38 -29.76
CA LYS A 934 16.56 -28.13 -29.24
C LYS A 934 15.04 -28.22 -29.11
N ILE A 935 14.49 -27.35 -28.26
CA ILE A 935 13.05 -27.14 -28.09
C ILE A 935 12.71 -25.75 -28.64
N SER A 936 11.66 -25.67 -29.44
CA SER A 936 11.25 -24.40 -30.04
C SER A 936 10.86 -23.38 -28.97
N GLN A 937 11.11 -22.10 -29.25
CA GLN A 937 10.76 -21.01 -28.34
C GLN A 937 9.26 -21.00 -28.01
N GLN A 938 8.40 -21.29 -28.98
CA GLN A 938 6.94 -21.36 -28.80
C GLN A 938 6.50 -22.46 -27.82
N LYS A 939 7.18 -23.62 -27.80
CA LYS A 939 6.91 -24.66 -26.80
C LYS A 939 7.44 -24.23 -25.43
N LEU A 940 8.67 -23.73 -25.37
CA LEU A 940 9.31 -23.31 -24.11
C LEU A 940 8.60 -22.14 -23.44
N SER A 941 7.95 -21.24 -24.19
CA SER A 941 7.15 -20.15 -23.62
C SER A 941 5.92 -20.65 -22.86
N ASN A 942 5.52 -21.89 -23.11
CA ASN A 942 4.39 -22.56 -22.48
C ASN A 942 4.83 -23.59 -21.42
N ILE A 943 6.06 -23.48 -20.91
CA ILE A 943 6.61 -24.36 -19.87
C ILE A 943 7.05 -23.54 -18.66
N THR A 944 6.47 -23.85 -17.50
CA THR A 944 6.93 -23.35 -16.19
C THR A 944 8.14 -24.17 -15.73
N LEU A 945 9.15 -23.48 -15.20
CA LEU A 945 10.32 -24.12 -14.62
C LEU A 945 10.49 -23.67 -13.17
N GLY A 946 10.79 -24.64 -12.30
CA GLY A 946 11.18 -24.40 -10.92
C GLY A 946 12.46 -25.14 -10.57
N THR A 947 13.32 -24.55 -9.76
CA THR A 947 14.50 -25.22 -9.19
C THR A 947 14.29 -25.46 -7.70
N ARG A 948 14.66 -26.64 -7.20
CA ARG A 948 14.69 -26.94 -5.77
C ARG A 948 16.13 -26.95 -5.30
N MET A 949 16.51 -25.98 -4.47
CA MET A 949 17.87 -25.89 -3.94
C MET A 949 18.09 -26.90 -2.80
N PRO A 950 19.30 -27.46 -2.66
CA PRO A 950 19.65 -28.35 -1.55
C PRO A 950 19.92 -27.58 -0.26
N SER A 951 19.91 -28.26 0.90
CA SER A 951 20.24 -27.65 2.19
C SER A 951 21.74 -27.41 2.43
N SER A 952 22.61 -27.99 1.59
CA SER A 952 24.08 -27.88 1.67
C SER A 952 24.66 -27.34 0.36
N SER A 953 25.81 -26.67 0.42
CA SER A 953 26.50 -26.04 -0.74
C SER A 953 27.08 -27.00 -1.78
N ASP A 954 26.92 -28.31 -1.58
CA ASP A 954 27.41 -29.42 -2.42
C ASP A 954 26.30 -30.43 -2.80
N GLY A 955 25.04 -30.11 -2.46
CA GLY A 955 23.89 -30.98 -2.70
C GLY A 955 23.36 -30.95 -4.14
N ASN A 956 22.27 -31.69 -4.37
CA ASN A 956 21.61 -31.79 -5.67
C ASN A 956 20.56 -30.68 -5.84
N ILE A 957 20.57 -30.00 -6.99
CA ILE A 957 19.48 -29.11 -7.41
C ILE A 957 18.50 -29.94 -8.22
N ASP A 958 17.24 -30.03 -7.81
CA ASP A 958 16.19 -30.67 -8.62
C ASP A 958 15.55 -29.65 -9.56
N LEU A 959 15.05 -30.12 -10.71
CA LEU A 959 14.33 -29.32 -11.70
C LEU A 959 12.88 -29.80 -11.77
N TYR A 960 11.93 -28.87 -11.63
CA TYR A 960 10.51 -29.10 -11.86
C TYR A 960 10.11 -28.48 -13.19
N VAL A 961 9.42 -29.25 -14.04
CA VAL A 961 9.01 -28.86 -15.38
C VAL A 961 7.49 -29.02 -15.49
N GLY A 962 6.76 -27.91 -15.46
CA GLY A 962 5.32 -27.89 -15.67
C GLY A 962 4.97 -27.64 -17.13
N LEU A 963 4.32 -28.60 -17.79
CA LEU A 963 3.88 -28.46 -19.18
C LEU A 963 2.53 -27.76 -19.24
N GLY A 964 2.41 -26.69 -20.03
CA GLY A 964 1.12 -26.06 -20.31
C GLY A 964 0.15 -27.03 -20.98
N ARG A 965 -1.16 -26.76 -20.89
CA ARG A 965 -2.24 -27.71 -21.28
C ARG A 965 -2.11 -28.30 -22.69
N GLU A 966 -1.55 -27.55 -23.63
CA GLU A 966 -1.42 -27.94 -25.04
C GLU A 966 0.01 -28.37 -25.42
N VAL A 967 0.95 -28.34 -24.47
CA VAL A 967 2.34 -28.66 -24.73
C VAL A 967 2.58 -30.15 -24.54
N ARG A 968 3.09 -30.79 -25.58
CA ARG A 968 3.61 -32.15 -25.50
C ARG A 968 5.08 -32.17 -25.90
N LEU A 969 5.88 -32.84 -25.08
CA LEU A 969 7.29 -33.09 -25.35
C LEU A 969 7.46 -34.53 -25.84
N SER A 970 8.25 -34.68 -26.90
CA SER A 970 8.75 -35.97 -27.36
C SER A 970 9.78 -36.56 -26.38
N GLU A 971 10.01 -37.87 -26.43
CA GLU A 971 11.05 -38.50 -25.60
C GLU A 971 12.44 -37.89 -25.85
N SER A 972 12.73 -37.49 -27.09
CA SER A 972 13.95 -36.74 -27.41
C SER A 972 14.01 -35.38 -26.72
N GLU A 973 12.90 -34.64 -26.67
CA GLU A 973 12.83 -33.35 -25.96
C GLU A 973 12.97 -33.54 -24.44
N LEU A 974 12.38 -34.61 -23.87
CA LEU A 974 12.57 -34.96 -22.46
C LEU A 974 14.03 -35.30 -22.13
N GLN A 975 14.71 -36.05 -23.00
CA GLN A 975 16.13 -36.36 -22.85
C GLN A 975 17.00 -35.09 -22.93
N ILE A 976 16.67 -34.16 -23.85
CA ILE A 976 17.34 -32.86 -23.95
C ILE A 976 17.21 -32.07 -22.64
N LEU A 977 16.02 -32.03 -22.03
CA LEU A 977 15.83 -31.37 -20.73
C LEU A 977 16.74 -32.01 -19.66
N ARG A 978 16.75 -33.34 -19.52
CA ARG A 978 17.56 -34.02 -18.50
C ARG A 978 19.06 -33.74 -18.66
N GLU A 979 19.58 -33.74 -19.89
CA GLU A 979 20.99 -33.47 -20.16
C GLU A 979 21.37 -32.00 -19.96
N ALA A 980 20.48 -31.07 -20.35
CA ALA A 980 20.70 -29.64 -20.20
C ALA A 980 20.73 -29.21 -18.74
N HIS A 981 19.94 -29.85 -17.87
CA HIS A 981 19.91 -29.57 -16.43
C HIS A 981 21.30 -29.66 -15.79
N LYS A 982 22.00 -30.78 -16.04
CA LYS A 982 23.36 -30.98 -15.52
C LYS A 982 24.35 -29.95 -16.10
N LYS A 983 24.29 -29.70 -17.42
CA LYS A 983 25.18 -28.74 -18.09
C LYS A 983 25.01 -27.32 -17.55
N ALA A 984 23.77 -26.91 -17.28
CA ALA A 984 23.45 -25.60 -16.73
C ALA A 984 24.09 -25.41 -15.35
N ILE A 985 23.92 -26.38 -14.44
CA ILE A 985 24.51 -26.35 -13.10
C ILE A 985 26.03 -26.31 -13.16
N ASP A 986 26.64 -27.19 -13.95
CA ASP A 986 28.10 -27.24 -14.10
C ASP A 986 28.68 -25.91 -14.60
N LYS A 987 27.94 -25.22 -15.48
CA LYS A 987 28.35 -23.92 -15.99
C LYS A 987 28.20 -22.81 -14.95
N VAL A 988 27.05 -22.71 -14.29
CA VAL A 988 26.80 -21.70 -13.26
C VAL A 988 27.78 -21.84 -12.08
N ASN A 989 28.06 -23.07 -11.64
CA ASN A 989 29.06 -23.31 -10.59
C ASN A 989 30.46 -22.81 -10.99
N ARG A 990 30.88 -23.07 -12.23
CA ARG A 990 32.18 -22.60 -12.74
C ARG A 990 32.25 -21.08 -12.82
N GLU A 991 31.20 -20.44 -13.32
CA GLU A 991 31.13 -18.98 -13.44
C GLU A 991 31.21 -18.32 -12.06
N LEU A 992 30.39 -18.76 -11.09
CA LEU A 992 30.40 -18.21 -9.73
C LEU A 992 31.71 -18.50 -8.96
N SER A 993 32.33 -19.66 -9.19
CA SER A 993 33.63 -19.98 -8.56
C SER A 993 34.76 -19.09 -9.09
N SER A 994 34.68 -18.65 -10.36
CA SER A 994 35.69 -17.78 -10.96
C SER A 994 35.65 -16.33 -10.45
N GLU A 995 34.57 -15.94 -9.77
CA GLU A 995 34.35 -14.62 -9.19
C GLU A 995 34.82 -14.50 -7.72
N GLY A 996 35.55 -15.51 -7.22
CA GLY A 996 36.17 -15.44 -5.88
C GLY A 996 35.25 -15.78 -4.72
N ARG A 997 34.11 -16.44 -4.97
CA ARG A 997 33.25 -17.00 -3.90
C ARG A 997 33.83 -18.31 -3.38
N ASP A 998 33.42 -18.70 -2.16
CA ASP A 998 33.61 -20.06 -1.65
C ASP A 998 33.19 -21.08 -2.70
N ALA A 999 33.90 -22.22 -2.78
CA ALA A 999 33.66 -23.23 -3.80
C ALA A 999 32.25 -23.85 -3.69
N ILE A 1000 31.28 -23.28 -4.41
CA ILE A 1000 29.94 -23.84 -4.57
C ILE A 1000 30.02 -25.00 -5.57
N SER A 1001 29.56 -26.18 -5.18
CA SER A 1001 29.74 -27.42 -5.94
C SER A 1001 28.46 -28.26 -6.06
N TYR A 1002 27.33 -27.58 -6.28
CA TYR A 1002 26.05 -28.24 -6.49
C TYR A 1002 26.08 -29.23 -7.67
N LYS A 1003 25.25 -30.26 -7.61
CA LYS A 1003 25.14 -31.29 -8.66
C LYS A 1003 23.73 -31.30 -9.24
N GLY A 1004 23.59 -31.87 -10.44
CA GLY A 1004 22.27 -32.11 -11.05
C GLY A 1004 21.51 -33.20 -10.29
N GLY A 1005 20.34 -32.84 -9.76
CA GLY A 1005 19.38 -33.73 -9.11
C GLY A 1005 18.35 -34.30 -10.08
N ALA A 1006 17.18 -34.64 -9.54
CA ALA A 1006 16.06 -35.18 -10.30
C ALA A 1006 15.45 -34.12 -11.22
N THR A 1007 14.86 -34.57 -12.34
CA THR A 1007 14.02 -33.75 -13.20
C THR A 1007 12.61 -34.31 -13.17
N GLU A 1008 11.69 -33.61 -12.52
CA GLU A 1008 10.28 -34.00 -12.37
C GLU A 1008 9.45 -33.30 -13.44
N ILE A 1009 8.71 -34.08 -14.24
CA ILE A 1009 7.81 -33.58 -15.27
C ILE A 1009 6.38 -33.63 -14.74
N ILE A 1010 5.65 -32.53 -14.89
CA ILE A 1010 4.25 -32.37 -14.47
C ILE A 1010 3.42 -32.12 -15.74
N GLU A 1011 2.59 -33.10 -16.10
CA GLU A 1011 1.79 -33.12 -17.33
C GLU A 1011 0.36 -32.60 -17.15
#